data_AF-Q252L4-F1
#
_entry.id   AF-Q252L4-F1
#
_cell.length_a   1.000
_cell.length_b   1.000
_cell.length_c   1.000
_cell.angle_alpha   90.00
_cell.angle_beta   90.00
_cell.angle_gamma   90.00
#
_symmetry.space_group_name_H-M   'P 1'
#
loop_
_entity.id
_entity.type
_entity.pdbx_description
1 polymer ?
#
loop_
_entity_poly.entity_id
_entity_poly.type
_entity_poly.pdbx_seq_one_letter_code
_entity_poly.pdbx_strand_id
1 'polypeptide(L)'
;MDYLEKLQVLIDEEQPSSFFNLWEEYCFNDVVRGAELVQILEKVKHSSLAPLFGKIADTVLPLWERIPEGKEKDQVLQLVLDIQNTNAKQFYEAAIDYVNRKYQGRENFNEALRVVGLRDGREFQYSLSRFDFLMHLHEGNFVFHPGGWGVGEVMNVSFLQQKVLIEFEGVMMAKDISFETAFKSLIPLDKDHFLSRRFGDPDGFEAYAKEHPSEVIEVLLKDLGPKTAKEIKDELVDLVIPEAEWNRWWQSTKSKIKKNTSIVAPKNIKDPYRYNSRGDSLISQLETRLSQIENTPEKIVEIYQFIRDLHSELKKTENKEIILKALQTLPIEDNQPLEIQRDLLLSEFLGEKSSRLDSKFLSSLSEEDIVSIVNSFTIVALQKSFLMLIKKHSPVWENVFMKIFLSTTSPSLREQTFKVFKGEDSYRKKIEKKLLECAEQPMMYPEVFTWFFLKLGSHDDGIFDPKDKEVERLFLEAAMVFMYHVASTPQKELGKKIYNFLVSQRYLAIRNMIEGASLSYLKEILLLSTKCSQFSSSDLSVLQSLAEVVHPDLKKNTVSVEEDILWTTPESFTKMKNKLQSLVGKEMVENAKEIEDARALGDLRENSEYKFALEKRARLQEEIRVLSEEVNRARILTKDVVFTDKVGVGCKVSLEDEKGSLITYSILGPWDADPDNYILSLKSKLAQEMLDKSVGASLQFQGKKYKISRIQSIWDA
;
A
#
# COMPACT_ATOMS: atom_id res chain seq x y z
N MET A 1 -30.77 12.62 -36.86
CA MET A 1 -30.02 13.59 -36.03
C MET A 1 -30.07 13.07 -34.61
N ASP A 2 -28.97 13.16 -33.86
CA ASP A 2 -29.00 12.79 -32.45
C ASP A 2 -29.68 13.94 -31.67
N TYR A 3 -30.97 13.79 -31.40
CA TYR A 3 -31.75 14.79 -30.67
C TYR A 3 -31.30 14.88 -29.22
N LEU A 4 -30.78 13.78 -28.66
CA LEU A 4 -30.26 13.71 -27.29
C LEU A 4 -29.16 14.76 -27.07
N GLU A 5 -28.09 14.69 -27.85
CA GLU A 5 -26.95 15.59 -27.72
C GLU A 5 -27.39 17.07 -27.84
N LYS A 6 -28.24 17.38 -28.83
CA LYS A 6 -28.70 18.75 -29.07
C LYS A 6 -29.58 19.29 -27.94
N LEU A 7 -30.58 18.52 -27.51
CA LEU A 7 -31.45 18.92 -26.40
C LEU A 7 -30.65 19.05 -25.10
N GLN A 8 -29.68 18.15 -24.86
CA GLN A 8 -28.81 18.21 -23.70
C GLN A 8 -27.94 19.47 -23.68
N VAL A 9 -27.38 19.90 -24.82
CA VAL A 9 -26.62 21.15 -24.94
C VAL A 9 -27.51 22.36 -24.65
N LEU A 10 -28.73 22.39 -25.21
CA LEU A 10 -29.66 23.51 -24.99
C LEU A 10 -30.12 23.64 -23.54
N ILE A 11 -30.19 22.53 -22.80
CA ILE A 11 -30.45 22.53 -21.36
C ILE A 11 -29.24 23.14 -20.61
N ASP A 12 -28.02 22.74 -20.96
CA ASP A 12 -26.79 23.24 -20.31
C ASP A 12 -26.53 24.73 -20.59
N GLU A 13 -26.87 25.20 -21.79
CA GLU A 13 -26.74 26.60 -22.22
C GLU A 13 -27.93 27.49 -21.78
N GLU A 14 -28.87 26.92 -21.03
CA GLU A 14 -30.09 27.58 -20.54
C GLU A 14 -30.87 28.32 -21.64
N GLN A 15 -31.11 27.65 -22.77
CA GLN A 15 -31.80 28.21 -23.94
C GLN A 15 -33.26 27.72 -24.05
N PRO A 16 -34.21 28.20 -23.21
CA PRO A 16 -35.57 27.66 -23.14
C PRO A 16 -36.32 27.73 -24.47
N SER A 17 -36.27 28.86 -25.19
CA SER A 17 -37.02 29.03 -26.45
C SER A 17 -36.55 28.05 -27.53
N SER A 18 -35.23 27.90 -27.68
CA SER A 18 -34.63 26.96 -28.63
C SER A 18 -34.91 25.51 -28.23
N PHE A 19 -34.86 25.21 -26.92
CA PHE A 19 -35.22 23.90 -26.40
C PHE A 19 -36.66 23.53 -26.75
N PHE A 20 -37.63 24.42 -26.50
CA PHE A 20 -39.05 24.11 -26.77
C PHE A 20 -39.35 23.94 -28.26
N ASN A 21 -38.69 24.70 -29.13
CA ASN A 21 -38.82 24.51 -30.58
C ASN A 21 -38.29 23.13 -31.01
N LEU A 22 -37.12 22.74 -30.50
CA LEU A 22 -36.53 21.43 -30.82
C LEU A 22 -37.30 20.27 -30.17
N TRP A 23 -37.88 20.50 -29.00
CA TRP A 23 -38.76 19.55 -28.32
C TRP A 23 -40.04 19.30 -29.11
N GLU A 24 -40.64 20.34 -29.68
CA GLU A 24 -41.80 20.20 -30.56
C GLU A 24 -41.44 19.35 -31.78
N GLU A 25 -40.31 19.62 -32.45
CA GLU A 25 -39.80 18.77 -33.54
C GLU A 25 -39.58 17.32 -33.11
N TYR A 26 -39.03 17.10 -31.91
CA TYR A 26 -38.82 15.78 -31.33
C TYR A 26 -40.14 15.02 -31.13
N CYS A 27 -41.20 15.70 -30.68
CA CYS A 27 -42.52 15.09 -30.46
C CYS A 27 -43.17 14.57 -31.74
N PHE A 28 -42.83 15.14 -32.90
CA PHE A 28 -43.34 14.72 -34.20
C PHE A 28 -42.54 13.56 -34.84
N ASN A 29 -41.50 13.06 -34.18
CA ASN A 29 -40.70 11.95 -34.71
C ASN A 29 -41.50 10.63 -34.69
N ASP A 30 -41.39 9.85 -35.77
CA ASP A 30 -42.07 8.55 -35.92
C ASP A 30 -41.51 7.46 -35.01
N VAL A 31 -40.23 7.58 -34.60
CA VAL A 31 -39.55 6.58 -33.77
C VAL A 31 -39.14 7.19 -32.43
N VAL A 32 -39.69 6.65 -31.34
CA VAL A 32 -39.35 7.03 -29.96
C VAL A 32 -38.40 6.01 -29.36
N ARG A 33 -37.22 6.46 -28.91
CA ARG A 33 -36.24 5.64 -28.19
C ARG A 33 -36.40 5.89 -26.70
N GLY A 34 -36.89 4.91 -25.95
CA GLY A 34 -37.16 5.05 -24.49
C GLY A 34 -35.95 5.54 -23.69
N ALA A 35 -34.78 4.93 -23.87
CA ALA A 35 -33.54 5.31 -23.18
C ALA A 35 -33.07 6.74 -23.49
N GLU A 36 -33.37 7.24 -24.67
CA GLU A 36 -33.07 8.62 -25.07
C GLU A 36 -34.01 9.60 -24.35
N LEU A 37 -35.32 9.29 -24.34
CA LEU A 37 -36.33 10.10 -23.67
C LEU A 37 -36.11 10.16 -22.14
N VAL A 38 -35.72 9.05 -21.52
CA VAL A 38 -35.34 9.01 -20.09
C VAL A 38 -34.23 10.02 -19.79
N GLN A 39 -33.14 9.99 -20.57
CA GLN A 39 -32.01 10.90 -20.36
C GLN A 39 -32.39 12.38 -20.56
N ILE A 40 -33.25 12.68 -21.52
CA ILE A 40 -33.75 14.05 -21.74
C ILE A 40 -34.56 14.51 -20.53
N LEU A 41 -35.53 13.70 -20.07
CA LEU A 41 -36.41 14.05 -18.96
C LEU A 41 -35.65 14.14 -17.62
N GLU A 42 -34.68 13.26 -17.38
CA GLU A 42 -33.80 13.35 -16.20
C GLU A 42 -33.05 14.68 -16.17
N LYS A 43 -32.53 15.11 -17.32
CA LYS A 43 -31.80 16.38 -17.40
C LYS A 43 -32.73 17.58 -17.24
N VAL A 44 -33.92 17.54 -17.85
CA VAL A 44 -34.96 18.56 -17.66
C VAL A 44 -35.32 18.70 -16.19
N LYS A 45 -35.59 17.59 -15.49
CA LYS A 45 -35.98 17.55 -14.07
C LYS A 45 -34.99 18.28 -13.15
N HIS A 46 -33.69 18.19 -13.44
CA HIS A 46 -32.63 18.80 -12.64
C HIS A 46 -32.18 20.18 -13.16
N SER A 47 -32.89 20.75 -14.14
CA SER A 47 -32.56 22.05 -14.75
C SER A 47 -33.54 23.15 -14.34
N SER A 48 -33.17 24.40 -14.64
CA SER A 48 -34.04 25.57 -14.50
C SER A 48 -35.30 25.50 -15.40
N LEU A 49 -35.33 24.59 -16.40
CA LEU A 49 -36.47 24.39 -17.31
C LEU A 49 -37.64 23.61 -16.69
N ALA A 50 -37.42 22.85 -15.61
CA ALA A 50 -38.44 21.94 -15.07
C ALA A 50 -39.81 22.60 -14.83
N PRO A 51 -39.93 23.82 -14.25
CA PRO A 51 -41.23 24.45 -14.05
C PRO A 51 -41.95 24.85 -15.34
N LEU A 52 -41.18 25.22 -16.39
CA LEU A 52 -41.72 25.59 -17.69
C LEU A 52 -42.15 24.34 -18.47
N PHE A 53 -41.29 23.32 -18.47
CA PHE A 53 -41.59 22.03 -19.09
C PHE A 53 -42.79 21.35 -18.43
N GLY A 54 -42.93 21.46 -17.10
CA GLY A 54 -44.05 20.93 -16.34
C GLY A 54 -45.43 21.38 -16.84
N LYS A 55 -45.52 22.55 -17.48
CA LYS A 55 -46.76 23.08 -18.07
C LYS A 55 -47.14 22.41 -19.40
N ILE A 56 -46.16 21.82 -20.09
CA ILE A 56 -46.33 21.13 -21.38
C ILE A 56 -45.99 19.64 -21.28
N ALA A 57 -45.89 19.11 -20.06
CA ALA A 57 -45.44 17.73 -19.82
C ALA A 57 -46.37 16.70 -20.49
N ASP A 58 -47.63 17.05 -20.74
CA ASP A 58 -48.62 16.25 -21.46
C ASP A 58 -48.19 15.89 -22.89
N THR A 59 -47.31 16.70 -23.50
CA THR A 59 -46.68 16.38 -24.79
C THR A 59 -45.84 15.09 -24.77
N VAL A 60 -45.43 14.61 -23.58
CA VAL A 60 -44.69 13.35 -23.41
C VAL A 60 -45.60 12.13 -23.52
N LEU A 61 -46.90 12.24 -23.18
CA LEU A 61 -47.81 11.07 -23.11
C LEU A 61 -47.93 10.33 -24.46
N PRO A 62 -48.11 10.98 -25.62
CA PRO A 62 -48.12 10.30 -26.91
C PRO A 62 -46.81 9.59 -27.24
N LEU A 63 -45.66 10.10 -26.76
CA LEU A 63 -44.36 9.46 -26.93
C LEU A 63 -44.24 8.23 -26.03
N TRP A 64 -44.69 8.35 -24.78
CA TRP A 64 -44.71 7.28 -23.79
C TRP A 64 -45.57 6.09 -24.24
N GLU A 65 -46.74 6.33 -24.83
CA GLU A 65 -47.61 5.28 -25.36
C GLU A 65 -46.95 4.43 -26.46
N ARG A 66 -46.03 5.02 -27.23
CA ARG A 66 -45.27 4.34 -28.30
C ARG A 66 -44.09 3.51 -27.78
N ILE A 67 -43.69 3.69 -26.52
CA ILE A 67 -42.60 2.90 -25.92
C ILE A 67 -43.13 1.49 -25.60
N PRO A 68 -42.38 0.42 -25.97
CA PRO A 68 -42.73 -0.95 -25.57
C PRO A 68 -42.82 -1.11 -24.05
N GLU A 69 -43.65 -2.03 -23.59
CA GLU A 69 -43.70 -2.37 -22.16
C GLU A 69 -42.32 -2.81 -21.65
N GLY A 70 -41.87 -2.21 -20.54
CA GLY A 70 -40.52 -2.41 -20.04
C GLY A 70 -40.09 -1.33 -19.05
N LYS A 71 -38.84 -1.42 -18.59
CA LYS A 71 -38.28 -0.51 -17.58
C LYS A 71 -38.24 0.94 -18.07
N GLU A 72 -37.90 1.16 -19.34
CA GLU A 72 -37.82 2.49 -19.92
C GLU A 72 -39.19 3.18 -19.95
N LYS A 73 -40.26 2.43 -20.26
CA LYS A 73 -41.64 2.96 -20.25
C LYS A 73 -42.06 3.41 -18.85
N ASP A 74 -41.75 2.59 -17.84
CA ASP A 74 -42.03 2.89 -16.45
C ASP A 74 -41.25 4.13 -15.97
N GLN A 75 -39.97 4.23 -16.33
CA GLN A 75 -39.11 5.37 -15.98
C GLN A 75 -39.59 6.68 -16.61
N VAL A 76 -39.98 6.67 -17.88
CA VAL A 76 -40.53 7.85 -18.55
C VAL A 76 -41.79 8.35 -17.82
N LEU A 77 -42.70 7.45 -17.44
CA LEU A 77 -43.92 7.82 -16.72
C LEU A 77 -43.61 8.40 -15.33
N GLN A 78 -42.64 7.84 -14.61
CA GLN A 78 -42.20 8.37 -13.32
C GLN A 78 -41.61 9.78 -13.47
N LEU A 79 -40.70 9.97 -14.42
CA LEU A 79 -40.04 11.26 -14.64
C LEU A 79 -41.03 12.35 -15.07
N VAL A 80 -41.96 12.04 -15.98
CA VAL A 80 -42.96 13.04 -16.40
C VAL A 80 -43.89 13.42 -15.24
N LEU A 81 -44.26 12.47 -14.38
CA LEU A 81 -45.07 12.75 -13.18
C LEU A 81 -44.31 13.50 -12.08
N ASP A 82 -42.99 13.39 -12.03
CA ASP A 82 -42.13 14.20 -11.17
C ASP A 82 -42.04 15.66 -11.69
N ILE A 83 -42.10 15.87 -13.01
CA ILE A 83 -41.93 17.19 -13.65
C ILE A 83 -43.26 17.95 -13.79
N GLN A 84 -44.36 17.26 -14.08
CA GLN A 84 -45.66 17.89 -14.36
C GLN A 84 -46.14 18.76 -13.19
N ASN A 85 -46.78 19.89 -13.51
CA ASN A 85 -47.43 20.76 -12.51
C ASN A 85 -48.87 21.13 -12.89
N THR A 86 -49.48 20.38 -13.82
CA THR A 86 -50.83 20.61 -14.34
C THR A 86 -51.89 19.74 -13.68
N ASN A 87 -51.50 18.61 -13.07
CA ASN A 87 -52.38 17.57 -12.53
C ASN A 87 -53.47 17.12 -13.53
N ALA A 88 -53.11 17.04 -14.82
CA ALA A 88 -54.05 16.66 -15.87
C ALA A 88 -54.62 15.24 -15.66
N LYS A 89 -55.89 15.04 -16.01
CA LYS A 89 -56.61 13.77 -15.78
C LYS A 89 -55.92 12.56 -16.43
N GLN A 90 -55.32 12.73 -17.60
CA GLN A 90 -54.62 11.66 -18.31
C GLN A 90 -53.43 11.11 -17.51
N PHE A 91 -52.69 12.00 -16.83
CA PHE A 91 -51.59 11.60 -15.95
C PHE A 91 -52.08 10.83 -14.73
N TYR A 92 -53.21 11.26 -14.15
CA TYR A 92 -53.84 10.54 -13.03
C TYR A 92 -54.28 9.13 -13.45
N GLU A 93 -54.96 9.00 -14.60
CA GLU A 93 -55.39 7.70 -15.12
C GLU A 93 -54.19 6.78 -15.39
N ALA A 94 -53.12 7.29 -16.01
CA ALA A 94 -51.89 6.54 -16.25
C ALA A 94 -51.18 6.14 -14.94
N ALA A 95 -51.13 7.03 -13.94
CA ALA A 95 -50.54 6.74 -12.64
C ALA A 95 -51.33 5.65 -11.88
N ILE A 96 -52.67 5.71 -11.91
CA ILE A 96 -53.54 4.72 -11.28
C ILE A 96 -53.41 3.35 -11.95
N ASP A 97 -53.39 3.31 -13.29
CA ASP A 97 -53.17 2.07 -14.02
C ASP A 97 -51.81 1.44 -13.67
N TYR A 98 -50.75 2.25 -13.65
CA TYR A 98 -49.41 1.83 -13.26
C TYR A 98 -49.37 1.16 -11.88
N VAL A 99 -49.87 1.84 -10.84
CA VAL A 99 -49.80 1.34 -9.46
C VAL A 99 -50.68 0.10 -9.28
N ASN A 100 -51.85 0.05 -9.91
CA ASN A 100 -52.72 -1.13 -9.85
C ASN A 100 -52.03 -2.34 -10.50
N ARG A 101 -51.49 -2.16 -11.72
CA ARG A 101 -50.80 -3.23 -12.44
C ARG A 101 -49.63 -3.82 -11.65
N LYS A 102 -48.87 -2.99 -10.95
CA LYS A 102 -47.60 -3.39 -10.31
C LYS A 102 -47.77 -3.82 -8.84
N TYR A 103 -48.72 -3.25 -8.11
CA TYR A 103 -48.79 -3.40 -6.65
C TYR A 103 -50.18 -3.71 -6.08
N GLN A 104 -51.22 -3.84 -6.90
CA GLN A 104 -52.56 -4.14 -6.38
C GLN A 104 -52.56 -5.41 -5.52
N GLY A 105 -53.18 -5.32 -4.35
CA GLY A 105 -53.26 -6.42 -3.38
C GLY A 105 -52.04 -6.56 -2.47
N ARG A 106 -51.00 -5.73 -2.62
CA ARG A 106 -49.92 -5.65 -1.62
C ARG A 106 -50.38 -4.95 -0.35
N GLU A 107 -49.72 -5.28 0.75
CA GLU A 107 -49.93 -4.62 2.04
C GLU A 107 -49.65 -3.11 1.93
N ASN A 108 -50.42 -2.30 2.65
CA ASN A 108 -50.32 -0.83 2.65
C ASN A 108 -50.59 -0.13 1.30
N PHE A 109 -51.08 -0.84 0.28
CA PHE A 109 -51.38 -0.26 -1.04
C PHE A 109 -52.34 0.94 -0.97
N ASN A 110 -53.45 0.80 -0.24
CA ASN A 110 -54.47 1.86 -0.13
C ASN A 110 -53.96 3.06 0.68
N GLU A 111 -53.16 2.80 1.70
CA GLU A 111 -52.51 3.77 2.54
C GLU A 111 -51.47 4.56 1.73
N ALA A 112 -50.67 3.89 0.90
CA ALA A 112 -49.73 4.53 0.00
C ALA A 112 -50.43 5.43 -1.03
N LEU A 113 -51.54 4.98 -1.64
CA LEU A 113 -52.35 5.82 -2.54
C LEU A 113 -52.81 7.11 -1.87
N ARG A 114 -53.18 7.03 -0.59
CA ARG A 114 -53.56 8.20 0.20
C ARG A 114 -52.36 9.12 0.46
N VAL A 115 -51.20 8.58 0.82
CA VAL A 115 -50.00 9.36 1.14
C VAL A 115 -49.49 10.14 -0.07
N VAL A 116 -49.50 9.53 -1.26
CA VAL A 116 -48.95 10.17 -2.48
C VAL A 116 -49.96 11.02 -3.25
N GLY A 117 -51.18 11.23 -2.72
CA GLY A 117 -52.21 12.06 -3.34
C GLY A 117 -52.96 11.42 -4.52
N LEU A 118 -52.74 10.13 -4.79
CA LEU A 118 -53.44 9.39 -5.85
C LEU A 118 -54.83 8.90 -5.44
N ARG A 119 -55.21 8.99 -4.17
CA ARG A 119 -56.56 8.59 -3.74
C ARG A 119 -57.65 9.55 -4.24
N ASP A 120 -57.37 10.84 -4.24
CA ASP A 120 -58.32 11.90 -4.63
C ASP A 120 -57.88 12.67 -5.89
N GLY A 121 -56.65 12.50 -6.35
CA GLY A 121 -56.16 12.99 -7.64
C GLY A 121 -56.05 14.51 -7.73
N ARG A 122 -55.97 15.20 -6.59
CA ARG A 122 -55.91 16.68 -6.53
C ARG A 122 -54.50 17.21 -6.77
N GLU A 123 -53.51 16.62 -6.10
CA GLU A 123 -52.09 16.91 -6.25
C GLU A 123 -51.33 15.59 -6.22
N PHE A 124 -50.67 15.23 -7.32
CA PHE A 124 -49.99 13.94 -7.46
C PHE A 124 -48.66 14.06 -8.21
N GLN A 125 -48.05 15.24 -8.17
CA GLN A 125 -46.66 15.40 -8.58
C GLN A 125 -45.75 14.53 -7.70
N TYR A 126 -44.77 13.86 -8.29
CA TYR A 126 -43.91 12.86 -7.64
C TYR A 126 -44.63 11.60 -7.15
N SER A 127 -45.90 11.38 -7.53
CA SER A 127 -46.70 10.32 -6.93
C SER A 127 -46.13 8.93 -7.17
N LEU A 128 -45.68 8.59 -8.39
CA LEU A 128 -45.15 7.26 -8.67
C LEU A 128 -43.79 6.99 -8.04
N SER A 129 -42.86 7.95 -8.08
CA SER A 129 -41.54 7.80 -7.46
C SER A 129 -41.67 7.63 -5.94
N ARG A 130 -42.56 8.40 -5.31
CA ARG A 130 -42.90 8.23 -3.89
C ARG A 130 -43.66 6.93 -3.61
N PHE A 131 -44.55 6.50 -4.50
CA PHE A 131 -45.32 5.26 -4.32
C PHE A 131 -44.40 4.04 -4.36
N ASP A 132 -43.52 3.96 -5.37
CA ASP A 132 -42.51 2.91 -5.48
C ASP A 132 -41.60 2.89 -4.24
N PHE A 133 -41.19 4.06 -3.75
CA PHE A 133 -40.42 4.17 -2.51
C PHE A 133 -41.19 3.63 -1.30
N LEU A 134 -42.47 4.00 -1.12
CA LEU A 134 -43.30 3.47 -0.03
C LEU A 134 -43.52 1.96 -0.12
N MET A 135 -43.66 1.41 -1.33
CA MET A 135 -43.74 -0.03 -1.57
C MET A 135 -42.40 -0.76 -1.40
N HIS A 136 -41.29 -0.03 -1.36
CA HIS A 136 -39.99 -0.57 -0.97
C HIS A 136 -39.81 -0.61 0.55
N LEU A 137 -40.48 0.28 1.30
CA LEU A 137 -40.39 0.31 2.75
C LEU A 137 -41.15 -0.88 3.37
N HIS A 138 -40.41 -1.96 3.58
CA HIS A 138 -40.82 -3.13 4.32
C HIS A 138 -39.71 -3.56 5.27
N GLU A 139 -40.07 -4.21 6.37
CA GLU A 139 -39.10 -4.71 7.35
C GLU A 139 -38.05 -5.63 6.69
N GLY A 140 -36.78 -5.39 6.98
CA GLY A 140 -35.64 -6.12 6.38
C GLY A 140 -35.29 -5.71 4.93
N ASN A 141 -35.86 -4.61 4.42
CA ASN A 141 -35.36 -3.96 3.20
C ASN A 141 -34.35 -2.86 3.56
N PHE A 142 -33.52 -2.49 2.59
CA PHE A 142 -32.40 -1.58 2.81
C PHE A 142 -32.58 -0.27 2.06
N VAL A 143 -31.98 0.77 2.61
CA VAL A 143 -31.92 2.11 2.02
C VAL A 143 -30.51 2.69 2.19
N PHE A 144 -30.16 3.67 1.37
CA PHE A 144 -28.92 4.41 1.47
C PHE A 144 -29.20 5.89 1.73
N HIS A 145 -28.49 6.48 2.69
CA HIS A 145 -28.55 7.89 3.02
C HIS A 145 -27.26 8.61 2.56
N PRO A 146 -27.27 9.34 1.44
CA PRO A 146 -26.09 10.00 0.88
C PRO A 146 -25.53 11.12 1.77
N GLY A 147 -26.33 11.67 2.70
CA GLY A 147 -25.88 12.71 3.64
C GLY A 147 -25.00 12.23 4.80
N GLY A 148 -24.44 11.01 4.72
CA GLY A 148 -23.38 10.55 5.63
C GLY A 148 -23.77 9.50 6.68
N TRP A 149 -25.02 9.01 6.70
CA TRP A 149 -25.41 7.87 7.55
C TRP A 149 -25.22 6.51 6.88
N GLY A 150 -24.93 6.48 5.57
CA GLY A 150 -24.61 5.25 4.85
C GLY A 150 -25.83 4.36 4.63
N VAL A 151 -25.60 3.05 4.64
CA VAL A 151 -26.65 2.03 4.48
C VAL A 151 -27.48 1.89 5.76
N GLY A 152 -28.77 1.66 5.62
CA GLY A 152 -29.64 1.34 6.74
C GLY A 152 -30.71 0.32 6.41
N GLU A 153 -31.13 -0.42 7.43
CA GLU A 153 -32.17 -1.45 7.38
C GLU A 153 -33.48 -0.89 7.94
N VAL A 154 -34.57 -1.13 7.21
CA VAL A 154 -35.91 -0.76 7.63
C VAL A 154 -36.35 -1.73 8.73
N MET A 155 -36.54 -1.20 9.94
CA MET A 155 -36.96 -1.98 11.10
C MET A 155 -38.48 -1.99 11.25
N ASN A 156 -39.14 -0.86 10.94
CA ASN A 156 -40.59 -0.76 11.03
C ASN A 156 -41.11 0.40 10.19
N VAL A 157 -42.34 0.29 9.68
CA VAL A 157 -43.00 1.33 8.89
C VAL A 157 -44.40 1.57 9.45
N SER A 158 -44.72 2.83 9.74
CA SER A 158 -46.04 3.25 10.20
C SER A 158 -46.68 4.20 9.20
N PHE A 159 -47.59 3.70 8.37
CA PHE A 159 -48.38 4.54 7.44
C PHE A 159 -49.35 5.48 8.18
N LEU A 160 -49.78 5.11 9.38
CA LEU A 160 -50.64 5.96 10.22
C LEU A 160 -49.87 7.19 10.70
N GLN A 161 -48.63 7.01 11.16
CA GLN A 161 -47.76 8.10 11.61
C GLN A 161 -46.95 8.73 10.46
N GLN A 162 -47.00 8.13 9.27
CA GLN A 162 -46.21 8.49 8.08
C GLN A 162 -44.71 8.56 8.37
N LYS A 163 -44.21 7.51 9.03
CA LYS A 163 -42.85 7.41 9.55
C LYS A 163 -42.27 6.03 9.31
N VAL A 164 -40.95 5.98 9.20
CA VAL A 164 -40.16 4.76 9.08
C VAL A 164 -39.05 4.78 10.13
N LEU A 165 -38.87 3.66 10.81
CA LEU A 165 -37.78 3.42 11.74
C LEU A 165 -36.66 2.68 11.01
N ILE A 166 -35.48 3.28 10.93
CA ILE A 166 -34.34 2.75 10.17
C ILE A 166 -33.11 2.68 11.07
N GLU A 167 -32.45 1.53 11.10
CA GLU A 167 -31.15 1.36 11.72
C GLU A 167 -30.05 1.59 10.68
N PHE A 168 -29.12 2.51 10.94
CA PHE A 168 -28.05 2.86 9.99
C PHE A 168 -26.69 2.37 10.49
N GLU A 169 -25.83 2.06 9.53
CA GLU A 169 -24.44 1.72 9.78
C GLU A 169 -23.72 2.84 10.56
N GLY A 170 -23.08 2.48 11.67
CA GLY A 170 -22.30 3.43 12.49
C GLY A 170 -23.14 4.43 13.28
N VAL A 171 -24.47 4.31 13.30
CA VAL A 171 -25.38 5.17 14.06
C VAL A 171 -25.92 4.41 15.27
N MET A 172 -25.60 4.87 16.49
CA MET A 172 -25.90 4.14 17.74
C MET A 172 -27.38 3.80 17.98
N MET A 173 -28.31 4.56 17.40
CA MET A 173 -29.75 4.34 17.60
C MET A 173 -30.49 4.49 16.29
N ALA A 174 -31.47 3.61 16.09
CA ALA A 174 -32.40 3.68 14.99
C ALA A 174 -33.07 5.07 14.91
N LYS A 175 -33.26 5.55 13.69
CA LYS A 175 -33.82 6.86 13.38
C LYS A 175 -35.26 6.73 12.94
N ASP A 176 -36.12 7.49 13.59
CA ASP A 176 -37.51 7.70 13.19
C ASP A 176 -37.53 8.85 12.18
N ILE A 177 -37.78 8.52 10.91
CA ILE A 177 -37.75 9.43 9.76
C ILE A 177 -39.17 9.54 9.18
N SER A 178 -39.65 10.77 9.00
CA SER A 178 -40.94 10.99 8.33
C SER A 178 -40.84 10.64 6.84
N PHE A 179 -41.94 10.24 6.22
CA PHE A 179 -41.97 9.95 4.78
C PHE A 179 -41.50 11.14 3.94
N GLU A 180 -41.88 12.37 4.30
CA GLU A 180 -41.43 13.59 3.62
C GLU A 180 -39.91 13.79 3.68
N THR A 181 -39.27 13.45 4.79
CA THR A 181 -37.80 13.46 4.88
C THR A 181 -37.19 12.30 4.11
N ALA A 182 -37.78 11.11 4.21
CA ALA A 182 -37.31 9.90 3.54
C ALA A 182 -37.28 10.07 2.02
N PHE A 183 -38.34 10.62 1.41
CA PHE A 183 -38.41 10.87 -0.04
C PHE A 183 -37.28 11.77 -0.58
N LYS A 184 -36.71 12.63 0.29
CA LYS A 184 -35.65 13.58 -0.09
C LYS A 184 -34.24 13.08 0.21
N SER A 185 -34.11 12.12 1.11
CA SER A 185 -32.83 11.77 1.74
C SER A 185 -32.46 10.29 1.66
N LEU A 186 -33.36 9.42 1.18
CA LEU A 186 -33.12 7.99 1.15
C LEU A 186 -33.28 7.44 -0.27
N ILE A 187 -32.38 6.52 -0.60
CA ILE A 187 -32.37 5.79 -1.88
C ILE A 187 -32.65 4.32 -1.57
N PRO A 188 -33.66 3.68 -2.17
CA PRO A 188 -33.89 2.23 -2.04
C PRO A 188 -32.67 1.42 -2.46
N LEU A 189 -32.31 0.39 -1.68
CA LEU A 189 -31.31 -0.60 -2.05
C LEU A 189 -31.93 -2.00 -2.11
N ASP A 190 -31.65 -2.72 -3.20
CA ASP A 190 -32.00 -4.13 -3.34
C ASP A 190 -31.24 -5.00 -2.33
N LYS A 191 -31.81 -6.15 -1.94
CA LYS A 191 -31.17 -7.08 -0.98
C LYS A 191 -29.85 -7.65 -1.50
N ASP A 192 -29.73 -7.81 -2.82
CA ASP A 192 -28.51 -8.33 -3.46
C ASP A 192 -27.41 -7.27 -3.66
N HIS A 193 -27.73 -5.99 -3.41
CA HIS A 193 -26.76 -4.90 -3.52
C HIS A 193 -25.61 -5.09 -2.52
N PHE A 194 -24.38 -4.75 -2.93
CA PHE A 194 -23.17 -4.92 -2.12
C PHE A 194 -23.33 -4.40 -0.68
N LEU A 195 -23.78 -3.15 -0.54
CA LEU A 195 -23.97 -2.52 0.78
C LEU A 195 -25.06 -3.20 1.62
N SER A 196 -26.13 -3.68 0.99
CA SER A 196 -27.22 -4.39 1.67
C SER A 196 -26.74 -5.72 2.23
N ARG A 197 -25.98 -6.50 1.44
CA ARG A 197 -25.40 -7.77 1.89
C ARG A 197 -24.38 -7.57 3.01
N ARG A 198 -23.52 -6.55 2.85
CA ARG A 198 -22.50 -6.20 3.85
C ARG A 198 -23.08 -5.81 5.19
N PHE A 199 -24.21 -5.08 5.21
CA PHE A 199 -24.84 -4.60 6.44
C PHE A 199 -25.85 -5.60 7.02
N GLY A 200 -26.69 -6.20 6.19
CA GLY A 200 -27.81 -7.04 6.62
C GLY A 200 -27.45 -8.49 6.98
N ASP A 201 -26.38 -9.05 6.40
CA ASP A 201 -25.87 -10.38 6.75
C ASP A 201 -24.33 -10.42 6.69
N PRO A 202 -23.63 -9.77 7.65
CA PRO A 202 -22.18 -9.67 7.63
C PRO A 202 -21.49 -11.04 7.66
N ASP A 203 -21.96 -11.96 8.51
CA ASP A 203 -21.39 -13.30 8.68
C ASP A 203 -21.56 -14.15 7.42
N GLY A 204 -22.76 -14.15 6.83
CA GLY A 204 -23.03 -14.87 5.58
C GLY A 204 -22.27 -14.25 4.40
N PHE A 205 -22.12 -12.93 4.36
CA PHE A 205 -21.37 -12.27 3.31
C PHE A 205 -19.86 -12.48 3.42
N GLU A 206 -19.29 -12.53 4.64
CA GLU A 206 -17.90 -12.93 4.87
C GLU A 206 -17.65 -14.36 4.38
N ALA A 207 -18.52 -15.31 4.72
CA ALA A 207 -18.41 -16.70 4.26
C ALA A 207 -18.44 -16.79 2.73
N TYR A 208 -19.40 -16.09 2.11
CA TYR A 208 -19.50 -16.01 0.65
C TYR A 208 -18.25 -15.37 0.02
N ALA A 209 -17.67 -14.32 0.62
CA ALA A 209 -16.46 -13.67 0.12
C ALA A 209 -15.22 -14.59 0.17
N LYS A 210 -15.16 -15.53 1.11
CA LYS A 210 -14.09 -16.54 1.18
C LYS A 210 -14.20 -17.55 0.03
N GLU A 211 -15.41 -17.99 -0.30
CA GLU A 211 -15.66 -18.98 -1.35
C GLU A 211 -15.61 -18.36 -2.76
N HIS A 212 -16.26 -17.20 -2.93
CA HIS A 212 -16.54 -16.52 -4.19
C HIS A 212 -15.91 -15.11 -4.29
N PRO A 213 -14.59 -14.97 -4.06
CA PRO A 213 -13.98 -13.65 -3.91
C PRO A 213 -14.03 -12.77 -5.16
N SER A 214 -13.95 -13.36 -6.37
CA SER A 214 -14.05 -12.58 -7.61
C SER A 214 -15.46 -12.08 -7.87
N GLU A 215 -16.49 -12.83 -7.46
CA GLU A 215 -17.89 -12.42 -7.58
C GLU A 215 -18.20 -11.27 -6.61
N VAL A 216 -17.62 -11.28 -5.41
CA VAL A 216 -17.72 -10.14 -4.48
C VAL A 216 -17.13 -8.86 -5.07
N ILE A 217 -15.96 -8.94 -5.69
CA ILE A 217 -15.37 -7.78 -6.39
C ILE A 217 -16.23 -7.35 -7.58
N GLU A 218 -16.81 -8.29 -8.31
CA GLU A 218 -17.72 -8.00 -9.42
C GLU A 218 -18.95 -7.21 -8.95
N VAL A 219 -19.63 -7.70 -7.91
CA VAL A 219 -20.80 -7.03 -7.31
C VAL A 219 -20.42 -5.66 -6.76
N LEU A 220 -19.30 -5.56 -6.03
CA LEU A 220 -18.79 -4.29 -5.52
C LEU A 220 -18.58 -3.26 -6.65
N LEU A 221 -17.93 -3.65 -7.75
CA LEU A 221 -17.62 -2.74 -8.86
C LEU A 221 -18.85 -2.41 -9.70
N LYS A 222 -19.81 -3.34 -9.79
CA LYS A 222 -21.09 -3.13 -10.46
C LYS A 222 -21.93 -2.08 -9.69
N ASP A 223 -21.96 -2.19 -8.38
CA ASP A 223 -22.85 -1.41 -7.52
C ASP A 223 -22.23 -0.07 -7.09
N LEU A 224 -20.95 -0.06 -6.72
CA LEU A 224 -20.24 1.14 -6.23
C LEU A 224 -19.36 1.81 -7.29
N GLY A 225 -19.29 1.24 -8.49
CA GLY A 225 -18.49 1.74 -9.59
C GLY A 225 -16.99 1.43 -9.49
N PRO A 226 -16.17 2.02 -10.38
CA PRO A 226 -14.74 1.75 -10.44
C PRO A 226 -13.99 2.11 -9.16
N LYS A 227 -13.13 1.20 -8.66
CA LYS A 227 -12.31 1.42 -7.46
C LYS A 227 -10.88 0.89 -7.61
N THR A 228 -9.93 1.60 -7.01
CA THR A 228 -8.52 1.18 -6.89
C THR A 228 -8.36 0.02 -5.91
N ALA A 229 -7.20 -0.65 -5.94
CA ALA A 229 -6.91 -1.72 -4.97
C ALA A 229 -6.94 -1.23 -3.51
N LYS A 230 -6.65 0.06 -3.27
CA LYS A 230 -6.72 0.67 -1.94
C LYS A 230 -8.18 0.88 -1.54
N GLU A 231 -9.00 1.49 -2.38
CA GLU A 231 -10.41 1.70 -2.08
C GLU A 231 -11.17 0.38 -1.90
N ILE A 232 -10.85 -0.64 -2.71
CA ILE A 232 -11.40 -2.00 -2.50
C ILE A 232 -11.00 -2.56 -1.13
N LYS A 233 -9.76 -2.30 -0.68
CA LYS A 233 -9.32 -2.68 0.68
C LYS A 233 -10.18 -1.95 1.72
N ASP A 234 -10.33 -0.64 1.57
CA ASP A 234 -11.04 0.20 2.53
C ASP A 234 -12.54 -0.18 2.64
N GLU A 235 -13.15 -0.70 1.57
CA GLU A 235 -14.55 -1.17 1.54
C GLU A 235 -14.76 -2.60 2.08
N LEU A 236 -13.69 -3.40 2.20
CA LEU A 236 -13.79 -4.82 2.56
C LEU A 236 -13.09 -5.17 3.86
N VAL A 237 -11.99 -4.51 4.21
CA VAL A 237 -11.21 -4.86 5.40
C VAL A 237 -11.98 -4.52 6.66
N ASP A 238 -12.06 -5.50 7.56
CA ASP A 238 -12.81 -5.49 8.83
C ASP A 238 -14.33 -5.28 8.69
N LEU A 239 -14.83 -5.10 7.46
CA LEU A 239 -16.26 -5.05 7.14
C LEU A 239 -16.76 -6.36 6.50
N VAL A 240 -15.90 -7.04 5.75
CA VAL A 240 -16.21 -8.30 5.04
C VAL A 240 -15.07 -9.31 5.19
N ILE A 241 -13.82 -8.84 5.20
CA ILE A 241 -12.62 -9.67 5.32
C ILE A 241 -11.78 -9.18 6.50
N PRO A 242 -11.46 -10.02 7.49
CA PRO A 242 -10.59 -9.62 8.61
C PRO A 242 -9.21 -9.12 8.12
N GLU A 243 -8.67 -8.06 8.74
CA GLU A 243 -7.40 -7.45 8.32
C GLU A 243 -6.24 -8.47 8.26
N ALA A 244 -6.20 -9.41 9.22
CA ALA A 244 -5.18 -10.45 9.29
C ALA A 244 -5.18 -11.39 8.05
N GLU A 245 -6.34 -11.59 7.42
CA GLU A 245 -6.51 -12.49 6.27
C GLU A 245 -6.38 -11.75 4.93
N TRP A 246 -6.50 -10.41 4.93
CA TRP A 246 -6.56 -9.58 3.72
C TRP A 246 -5.46 -9.90 2.71
N ASN A 247 -4.20 -9.93 3.14
CA ASN A 247 -3.07 -10.12 2.21
C ASN A 247 -3.14 -11.46 1.49
N ARG A 248 -3.55 -12.53 2.20
CA ARG A 248 -3.69 -13.88 1.62
C ARG A 248 -4.91 -13.92 0.70
N TRP A 249 -6.04 -13.38 1.15
CA TRP A 249 -7.28 -13.34 0.40
C TRP A 249 -7.12 -12.55 -0.90
N TRP A 250 -6.53 -11.35 -0.85
CA TRP A 250 -6.36 -10.47 -2.01
C TRP A 250 -5.43 -11.06 -3.08
N GLN A 251 -4.36 -11.76 -2.67
CA GLN A 251 -3.48 -12.46 -3.61
C GLN A 251 -4.21 -13.58 -4.36
N SER A 252 -5.04 -14.36 -3.67
CA SER A 252 -5.88 -15.38 -4.30
C SER A 252 -6.92 -14.76 -5.24
N THR A 253 -7.56 -13.69 -4.78
CA THR A 253 -8.61 -12.96 -5.51
C THR A 253 -8.08 -12.38 -6.81
N LYS A 254 -6.90 -11.77 -6.81
CA LYS A 254 -6.26 -11.26 -8.04
C LYS A 254 -6.07 -12.33 -9.11
N SER A 255 -5.75 -13.57 -8.72
CA SER A 255 -5.62 -14.68 -9.67
C SER A 255 -6.97 -15.07 -10.28
N LYS A 256 -8.04 -15.05 -9.49
CA LYS A 256 -9.41 -15.32 -9.95
C LYS A 256 -9.96 -14.19 -10.82
N ILE A 257 -9.70 -12.92 -10.47
CA ILE A 257 -10.08 -11.74 -11.27
C ILE A 257 -9.54 -11.83 -12.69
N LYS A 258 -8.28 -12.26 -12.89
CA LYS A 258 -7.69 -12.40 -14.24
C LYS A 258 -8.47 -13.33 -15.16
N LYS A 259 -9.27 -14.25 -14.61
CA LYS A 259 -10.09 -15.22 -15.34
C LYS A 259 -11.56 -14.79 -15.43
N ASN A 260 -11.95 -13.70 -14.77
CA ASN A 260 -13.31 -13.19 -14.79
C ASN A 260 -13.46 -12.20 -15.95
N THR A 261 -14.42 -12.45 -16.84
CA THR A 261 -14.74 -11.59 -17.98
C THR A 261 -15.44 -10.29 -17.58
N SER A 262 -16.12 -10.28 -16.44
CA SER A 262 -16.87 -9.14 -15.91
C SER A 262 -15.99 -8.09 -15.22
N ILE A 263 -14.69 -8.34 -15.03
CA ILE A 263 -13.79 -7.42 -14.33
C ILE A 263 -12.60 -7.07 -15.21
N VAL A 264 -12.40 -5.77 -15.45
CA VAL A 264 -11.19 -5.24 -16.09
C VAL A 264 -10.20 -4.82 -15.01
N ALA A 265 -9.04 -5.49 -14.98
CA ALA A 265 -7.96 -5.15 -14.08
C ALA A 265 -7.11 -3.98 -14.61
N PRO A 266 -6.65 -3.07 -13.74
CA PRO A 266 -5.79 -1.96 -14.12
C PRO A 266 -4.35 -2.40 -14.43
N LYS A 267 -3.64 -1.62 -15.26
CA LYS A 267 -2.20 -1.81 -15.52
C LYS A 267 -1.35 -1.33 -14.34
N ASN A 268 -1.68 -0.16 -13.77
CA ASN A 268 -0.98 0.39 -12.62
C ASN A 268 -1.77 0.21 -11.33
N ILE A 269 -1.07 0.14 -10.21
CA ILE A 269 -1.69 -0.03 -8.89
C ILE A 269 -2.59 1.15 -8.47
N LYS A 270 -2.40 2.31 -9.09
CA LYS A 270 -3.17 3.54 -8.83
C LYS A 270 -4.43 3.66 -9.69
N ASP A 271 -4.55 2.86 -10.74
CA ASP A 271 -5.71 2.91 -11.63
C ASP A 271 -6.83 2.00 -11.09
N PRO A 272 -8.11 2.29 -11.36
CA PRO A 272 -9.22 1.52 -10.82
C PRO A 272 -9.50 0.24 -11.60
N TYR A 273 -9.95 -0.79 -10.87
CA TYR A 273 -10.67 -1.91 -11.45
C TYR A 273 -12.04 -1.43 -11.94
N ARG A 274 -12.55 -2.04 -13.01
CA ARG A 274 -13.84 -1.65 -13.62
C ARG A 274 -14.71 -2.87 -13.87
N TYR A 275 -16.02 -2.72 -13.65
CA TYR A 275 -17.01 -3.70 -14.09
C TYR A 275 -17.18 -3.62 -15.62
N ASN A 276 -17.19 -4.78 -16.29
CA ASN A 276 -17.41 -4.92 -17.71
C ASN A 276 -18.84 -5.38 -17.99
N SER A 277 -19.71 -4.46 -18.36
CA SER A 277 -21.11 -4.76 -18.69
C SER A 277 -21.31 -5.46 -20.04
N ARG A 278 -20.30 -5.45 -20.93
CA ARG A 278 -20.41 -6.01 -22.28
C ARG A 278 -20.23 -7.52 -22.33
N GLY A 279 -19.68 -8.13 -21.27
CA GLY A 279 -19.41 -9.56 -21.22
C GLY A 279 -18.38 -10.03 -22.25
N ASP A 280 -17.53 -9.13 -22.75
CA ASP A 280 -16.51 -9.44 -23.76
C ASP A 280 -15.60 -10.57 -23.28
N SER A 281 -15.30 -11.51 -24.17
CA SER A 281 -14.40 -12.62 -23.89
C SER A 281 -12.98 -12.13 -23.55
N LEU A 282 -12.22 -12.94 -22.80
CA LEU A 282 -10.84 -12.58 -22.42
C LEU A 282 -9.95 -12.29 -23.64
N ILE A 283 -10.19 -12.97 -24.77
CA ILE A 283 -9.44 -12.74 -26.01
C ILE A 283 -9.83 -11.40 -26.67
N SER A 284 -11.11 -11.04 -26.68
CA SER A 284 -11.57 -9.74 -27.21
C SER A 284 -11.06 -8.57 -26.36
N GLN A 285 -11.01 -8.76 -25.03
CA GLN A 285 -10.40 -7.80 -24.13
C GLN A 285 -8.89 -7.66 -24.40
N LEU A 286 -8.18 -8.76 -24.70
CA LEU A 286 -6.77 -8.71 -25.09
C LEU A 286 -6.60 -7.93 -26.40
N GLU A 287 -7.38 -8.21 -27.44
CA GLU A 287 -7.30 -7.51 -28.72
C GLU A 287 -7.50 -6.00 -28.55
N THR A 288 -8.47 -5.61 -27.73
CA THR A 288 -8.72 -4.20 -27.38
C THR A 288 -7.52 -3.58 -26.66
N ARG A 289 -6.86 -4.30 -25.74
CA ARG A 289 -5.65 -3.80 -25.08
C ARG A 289 -4.47 -3.71 -26.05
N LEU A 290 -4.31 -4.67 -26.96
CA LEU A 290 -3.23 -4.67 -27.95
C LEU A 290 -3.38 -3.55 -28.98
N SER A 291 -4.61 -3.17 -29.34
CA SER A 291 -4.86 -2.04 -30.24
C SER A 291 -4.57 -0.68 -29.61
N GLN A 292 -4.68 -0.57 -28.28
CA GLN A 292 -4.35 0.63 -27.52
C GLN A 292 -2.86 0.79 -27.22
N ILE A 293 -2.07 -0.28 -27.29
CA ILE A 293 -0.62 -0.23 -27.07
C ILE A 293 0.05 0.17 -28.39
N GLU A 294 0.87 1.21 -28.38
CA GLU A 294 1.66 1.59 -29.56
C GLU A 294 3.00 0.84 -29.60
N ASN A 295 3.63 0.67 -28.44
CA ASN A 295 4.98 0.13 -28.29
C ASN A 295 5.04 -1.40 -28.46
N THR A 296 5.85 -1.89 -29.40
CA THR A 296 5.97 -3.34 -29.70
C THR A 296 6.48 -4.18 -28.52
N PRO A 297 7.55 -3.82 -27.80
CA PRO A 297 7.95 -4.48 -26.55
C PRO A 297 6.81 -4.67 -25.54
N GLU A 298 5.93 -3.67 -25.37
CA GLU A 298 4.79 -3.77 -24.45
C GLU A 298 3.73 -4.75 -24.97
N LYS A 299 3.50 -4.81 -26.29
CA LYS A 299 2.62 -5.84 -26.89
C LYS A 299 3.14 -7.25 -26.63
N ILE A 300 4.45 -7.47 -26.76
CA ILE A 300 5.08 -8.76 -26.46
C ILE A 300 4.86 -9.15 -24.99
N VAL A 301 5.05 -8.20 -24.06
CA VAL A 301 4.80 -8.42 -22.63
C VAL A 301 3.32 -8.79 -22.38
N GLU A 302 2.38 -8.06 -22.97
CA GLU A 302 0.95 -8.30 -22.82
C GLU A 302 0.55 -9.68 -23.36
N ILE A 303 1.04 -10.06 -24.55
CA ILE A 303 0.80 -11.38 -25.15
C ILE A 303 1.40 -12.49 -24.27
N TYR A 304 2.63 -12.32 -23.79
CA TYR A 304 3.26 -13.30 -22.90
C TYR A 304 2.47 -13.48 -21.60
N GLN A 305 2.00 -12.38 -20.99
CA GLN A 305 1.19 -12.44 -19.77
C GLN A 305 -0.11 -13.20 -20.00
N PHE A 306 -0.78 -12.97 -21.14
CA PHE A 306 -1.97 -13.71 -21.53
C PHE A 306 -1.67 -15.21 -21.69
N ILE A 307 -0.62 -15.58 -22.43
CA ILE A 307 -0.21 -16.98 -22.61
C ILE A 307 0.07 -17.66 -21.27
N ARG A 308 0.79 -16.99 -20.37
CA ARG A 308 1.17 -17.51 -19.05
C ARG A 308 -0.03 -17.67 -18.12
N ASP A 309 -0.85 -16.63 -17.98
CA ASP A 309 -1.91 -16.58 -16.96
C ASP A 309 -3.20 -17.28 -17.44
N LEU A 310 -3.44 -17.32 -18.75
CA LEU A 310 -4.67 -17.81 -19.38
C LEU A 310 -4.40 -18.95 -20.37
N HIS A 311 -3.44 -19.83 -20.06
CA HIS A 311 -3.10 -21.01 -20.88
C HIS A 311 -4.31 -21.88 -21.25
N SER A 312 -5.36 -21.90 -20.42
CA SER A 312 -6.61 -22.63 -20.70
C SER A 312 -7.36 -22.07 -21.91
N GLU A 313 -7.30 -20.75 -22.15
CA GLU A 313 -7.93 -20.11 -23.30
C GLU A 313 -7.25 -20.52 -24.62
N LEU A 314 -5.97 -20.88 -24.57
CA LEU A 314 -5.21 -21.35 -25.74
C LEU A 314 -5.58 -22.78 -26.18
N LYS A 315 -6.39 -23.51 -25.40
CA LYS A 315 -6.95 -24.81 -25.82
C LYS A 315 -8.00 -24.65 -26.92
N LYS A 316 -8.61 -23.47 -27.03
CA LYS A 316 -9.55 -23.14 -28.12
C LYS A 316 -8.73 -22.73 -29.34
N THR A 317 -8.94 -23.41 -30.47
CA THR A 317 -8.16 -23.19 -31.71
C THR A 317 -8.27 -21.74 -32.20
N GLU A 318 -9.47 -21.17 -32.16
CA GLU A 318 -9.74 -19.78 -32.57
C GLU A 318 -8.91 -18.76 -31.77
N ASN A 319 -8.89 -18.89 -30.44
CA ASN A 319 -8.08 -18.03 -29.57
C ASN A 319 -6.58 -18.17 -29.88
N LYS A 320 -6.11 -19.40 -30.11
CA LYS A 320 -4.71 -19.65 -30.46
C LYS A 320 -4.34 -18.97 -31.78
N GLU A 321 -5.22 -19.05 -32.79
CA GLU A 321 -5.03 -18.40 -34.09
C GLU A 321 -4.96 -16.86 -33.98
N ILE A 322 -5.76 -16.27 -33.10
CA ILE A 322 -5.71 -14.82 -32.82
C ILE A 322 -4.34 -14.42 -32.26
N ILE A 323 -3.83 -15.16 -31.28
CA ILE A 323 -2.49 -14.89 -30.70
C ILE A 323 -1.39 -15.09 -31.73
N LEU A 324 -1.47 -16.14 -32.55
CA LEU A 324 -0.51 -16.38 -33.63
C LEU A 324 -0.48 -15.21 -34.61
N LYS A 325 -1.64 -14.75 -35.06
CA LYS A 325 -1.76 -13.59 -35.94
C LYS A 325 -1.23 -12.32 -35.29
N ALA A 326 -1.54 -12.09 -34.00
CA ALA A 326 -1.05 -10.94 -33.26
C ALA A 326 0.48 -10.92 -33.20
N LEU A 327 1.14 -12.05 -32.95
CA LEU A 327 2.60 -12.16 -32.93
C LEU A 327 3.23 -12.01 -34.33
N GLN A 328 2.62 -12.60 -35.35
CA GLN A 328 3.13 -12.56 -36.74
C GLN A 328 3.03 -11.16 -37.37
N THR A 329 2.08 -10.33 -36.92
CA THR A 329 1.83 -8.98 -37.46
C THR A 329 2.54 -7.88 -36.67
N LEU A 330 3.34 -8.21 -35.65
CA LEU A 330 4.10 -7.20 -34.90
C LEU A 330 5.12 -6.48 -35.79
N PRO A 331 5.22 -5.14 -35.72
CA PRO A 331 6.24 -4.39 -36.45
C PRO A 331 7.58 -4.53 -35.72
N ILE A 332 8.38 -5.51 -36.15
CA ILE A 332 9.67 -5.86 -35.54
C ILE A 332 10.81 -5.99 -36.56
N GLU A 333 10.58 -5.58 -37.80
CA GLU A 333 11.60 -5.58 -38.84
C GLU A 333 12.85 -4.81 -38.38
N ASP A 334 14.02 -5.37 -38.66
CA ASP A 334 15.34 -4.84 -38.28
C ASP A 334 15.61 -4.72 -36.77
N ASN A 335 14.77 -5.31 -35.91
CA ASN A 335 15.00 -5.37 -34.46
C ASN A 335 15.21 -6.81 -33.98
N GLN A 336 16.45 -7.27 -34.09
CA GLN A 336 16.85 -8.64 -33.77
C GLN A 336 16.41 -9.11 -32.36
N PRO A 337 16.53 -8.33 -31.27
CA PRO A 337 15.99 -8.75 -29.98
C PRO A 337 14.47 -8.99 -29.94
N LEU A 338 13.68 -8.16 -30.61
CA LEU A 338 12.23 -8.35 -30.68
C LEU A 338 11.86 -9.54 -31.56
N GLU A 339 12.58 -9.76 -32.66
CA GLU A 339 12.43 -10.95 -33.49
C GLU A 339 12.67 -12.24 -32.70
N ILE A 340 13.74 -12.30 -31.92
CA ILE A 340 14.06 -13.47 -31.09
C ILE A 340 12.96 -13.68 -30.02
N GLN A 341 12.46 -12.63 -29.37
CA GLN A 341 11.38 -12.76 -28.38
C GLN A 341 10.10 -13.29 -29.02
N ARG A 342 9.70 -12.79 -30.20
CA ARG A 342 8.55 -13.30 -30.95
C ARG A 342 8.75 -14.79 -31.29
N ASP A 343 9.91 -15.15 -31.81
CA ASP A 343 10.19 -16.51 -32.27
C ASP A 343 10.25 -17.52 -31.11
N LEU A 344 10.75 -17.10 -29.93
CA LEU A 344 10.68 -17.90 -28.71
C LEU A 344 9.22 -18.11 -28.27
N LEU A 345 8.39 -17.07 -28.29
CA LEU A 345 6.96 -17.19 -27.96
C LEU A 345 6.22 -18.15 -28.91
N LEU A 346 6.46 -18.03 -30.21
CA LEU A 346 5.87 -18.90 -31.22
C LEU A 346 6.30 -20.36 -31.04
N SER A 347 7.59 -20.61 -30.83
CA SER A 347 8.13 -21.97 -30.75
C SER A 347 7.91 -22.67 -29.42
N GLU A 348 8.23 -22.02 -28.31
CA GLU A 348 8.18 -22.63 -26.98
C GLU A 348 6.75 -22.75 -26.44
N PHE A 349 5.89 -21.76 -26.71
CA PHE A 349 4.57 -21.69 -26.10
C PHE A 349 3.42 -22.05 -27.05
N LEU A 350 3.61 -21.89 -28.37
CA LEU A 350 2.56 -22.16 -29.36
C LEU A 350 2.86 -23.35 -30.28
N GLY A 351 4.06 -23.92 -30.20
CA GLY A 351 4.46 -25.14 -30.92
C GLY A 351 4.72 -24.92 -32.41
N GLU A 352 4.92 -23.68 -32.85
CA GLU A 352 5.29 -23.35 -34.22
C GLU A 352 6.77 -23.63 -34.48
N LYS A 353 7.12 -24.11 -35.67
CA LYS A 353 8.53 -24.26 -36.04
C LYS A 353 9.12 -22.89 -36.37
N SER A 354 9.98 -22.35 -35.50
CA SER A 354 10.83 -21.23 -35.89
C SER A 354 11.96 -21.73 -36.79
N SER A 355 12.02 -21.19 -38.00
CA SER A 355 13.11 -21.46 -38.95
C SER A 355 14.33 -20.56 -38.73
N ARG A 356 14.21 -19.47 -37.96
CA ARG A 356 15.27 -18.47 -37.75
C ARG A 356 16.16 -18.75 -36.54
N LEU A 357 15.63 -19.31 -35.46
CA LEU A 357 16.41 -19.72 -34.28
C LEU A 357 17.12 -21.06 -34.51
N ASP A 358 17.79 -21.18 -35.65
CA ASP A 358 18.53 -22.39 -36.01
C ASP A 358 19.94 -22.39 -35.38
N SER A 359 20.59 -23.55 -35.42
CA SER A 359 21.93 -23.71 -34.85
C SER A 359 22.97 -22.81 -35.54
N LYS A 360 22.79 -22.50 -36.82
CA LYS A 360 23.76 -21.73 -37.61
C LYS A 360 23.74 -20.27 -37.19
N PHE A 361 22.56 -19.66 -37.09
CA PHE A 361 22.37 -18.31 -36.58
C PHE A 361 22.93 -18.18 -35.15
N LEU A 362 22.51 -19.04 -34.22
CA LEU A 362 22.96 -18.98 -32.82
C LEU A 362 24.48 -19.15 -32.66
N SER A 363 25.11 -19.98 -33.51
CA SER A 363 26.57 -20.16 -33.51
C SER A 363 27.35 -18.98 -34.08
N SER A 364 26.70 -18.12 -34.87
CA SER A 364 27.31 -16.96 -35.52
C SER A 364 27.34 -15.70 -34.66
N LEU A 365 26.53 -15.64 -33.60
CA LEU A 365 26.43 -14.47 -32.71
C LEU A 365 27.70 -14.32 -31.86
N SER A 366 28.19 -13.09 -31.76
CA SER A 366 29.30 -12.77 -30.87
C SER A 366 28.87 -12.75 -29.41
N GLU A 367 29.84 -12.79 -28.51
CA GLU A 367 29.60 -12.71 -27.06
C GLU A 367 28.88 -11.40 -26.68
N GLU A 368 29.26 -10.27 -27.31
CA GLU A 368 28.67 -8.96 -27.03
C GLU A 368 27.23 -8.87 -27.54
N ASP A 369 26.96 -9.41 -28.73
CA ASP A 369 25.61 -9.45 -29.30
C ASP A 369 24.66 -10.22 -28.39
N ILE A 370 25.06 -11.40 -27.93
CA ILE A 370 24.22 -12.25 -27.08
C ILE A 370 23.90 -11.55 -25.76
N VAL A 371 24.90 -10.95 -25.10
CA VAL A 371 24.69 -10.22 -23.84
C VAL A 371 23.77 -9.01 -24.04
N SER A 372 23.96 -8.26 -25.13
CA SER A 372 23.09 -7.12 -25.50
C SER A 372 21.64 -7.58 -25.70
N ILE A 373 21.43 -8.67 -26.45
CA ILE A 373 20.12 -9.26 -26.69
C ILE A 373 19.46 -9.66 -25.36
N VAL A 374 20.16 -10.43 -24.51
CA VAL A 374 19.62 -10.86 -23.21
C VAL A 374 19.21 -9.67 -22.35
N ASN A 375 20.03 -8.63 -22.27
CA ASN A 375 19.75 -7.45 -21.45
C ASN A 375 18.60 -6.59 -21.98
N SER A 376 18.31 -6.66 -23.28
CA SER A 376 17.19 -5.94 -23.89
C SER A 376 15.82 -6.60 -23.63
N PHE A 377 15.79 -7.87 -23.20
CA PHE A 377 14.54 -8.58 -22.93
C PHE A 377 13.94 -8.12 -21.61
N THR A 378 12.67 -7.74 -21.64
CA THR A 378 11.89 -7.39 -20.45
C THR A 378 11.36 -8.63 -19.72
N ILE A 379 11.13 -9.72 -20.46
CA ILE A 379 10.57 -10.97 -19.94
C ILE A 379 11.69 -11.92 -19.52
N VAL A 380 11.87 -12.09 -18.21
CA VAL A 380 12.91 -12.96 -17.65
C VAL A 380 12.80 -14.40 -18.17
N ALA A 381 11.61 -14.96 -18.32
CA ALA A 381 11.42 -16.31 -18.85
C ALA A 381 12.04 -16.46 -20.26
N LEU A 382 11.89 -15.46 -21.13
CA LEU A 382 12.49 -15.50 -22.47
C LEU A 382 14.01 -15.34 -22.42
N GLN A 383 14.55 -14.56 -21.46
CA GLN A 383 16.00 -14.52 -21.23
C GLN A 383 16.54 -15.91 -20.91
N LYS A 384 15.83 -16.64 -20.03
CA LYS A 384 16.19 -18.00 -19.64
C LYS A 384 16.20 -18.94 -20.83
N SER A 385 15.14 -18.94 -21.62
CA SER A 385 14.98 -19.80 -22.79
C SER A 385 16.05 -19.51 -23.84
N PHE A 386 16.32 -18.23 -24.12
CA PHE A 386 17.37 -17.83 -25.05
C PHE A 386 18.75 -18.29 -24.59
N LEU A 387 19.10 -18.08 -23.32
CA LEU A 387 20.38 -18.56 -22.77
C LEU A 387 20.54 -20.08 -22.89
N MET A 388 19.47 -20.87 -22.72
CA MET A 388 19.55 -22.31 -22.91
C MET A 388 19.80 -22.71 -24.37
N LEU A 389 19.22 -21.97 -25.34
CA LEU A 389 19.54 -22.16 -26.76
C LEU A 389 20.99 -21.81 -27.07
N ILE A 390 21.49 -20.71 -26.49
CA ILE A 390 22.89 -20.30 -26.60
C ILE A 390 23.82 -21.37 -26.01
N LYS A 391 23.52 -21.90 -24.81
CA LYS A 391 24.28 -23.02 -24.22
C LYS A 391 24.35 -24.23 -25.17
N LYS A 392 23.25 -24.51 -25.88
CA LYS A 392 23.14 -25.68 -26.74
C LYS A 392 23.89 -25.53 -28.07
N HIS A 393 23.99 -24.33 -28.62
CA HIS A 393 24.40 -24.13 -30.02
C HIS A 393 25.56 -23.16 -30.22
N SER A 394 25.82 -22.24 -29.29
CA SER A 394 26.86 -21.23 -29.44
C SER A 394 28.18 -21.70 -28.84
N PRO A 395 29.33 -21.56 -29.53
CA PRO A 395 30.63 -21.93 -28.98
C PRO A 395 31.12 -20.97 -27.89
N VAL A 396 30.59 -19.75 -27.81
CA VAL A 396 30.99 -18.71 -26.83
C VAL A 396 30.11 -18.69 -25.58
N TRP A 397 29.25 -19.70 -25.41
CA TRP A 397 28.23 -19.72 -24.34
C TRP A 397 28.84 -19.60 -22.93
N GLU A 398 30.02 -20.18 -22.69
CA GLU A 398 30.67 -20.13 -21.37
C GLU A 398 30.94 -18.69 -20.93
N ASN A 399 31.53 -17.88 -21.81
CA ASN A 399 31.86 -16.49 -21.50
C ASN A 399 30.59 -15.66 -21.31
N VAL A 400 29.58 -15.87 -22.18
CA VAL A 400 28.27 -15.22 -22.05
C VAL A 400 27.65 -15.52 -20.68
N PHE A 401 27.57 -16.79 -20.29
CA PHE A 401 26.99 -17.20 -19.01
C PHE A 401 27.74 -16.59 -17.83
N MET A 402 29.07 -16.50 -17.90
CA MET A 402 29.89 -15.89 -16.86
C MET A 402 29.65 -14.37 -16.79
N LYS A 403 29.61 -13.67 -17.92
CA LYS A 403 29.27 -12.24 -17.96
C LYS A 403 27.88 -11.97 -17.40
N ILE A 404 26.88 -12.75 -17.78
CA ILE A 404 25.50 -12.61 -17.26
C ILE A 404 25.45 -12.91 -15.76
N PHE A 405 26.11 -13.97 -15.29
CA PHE A 405 26.20 -14.29 -13.87
C PHE A 405 26.73 -13.09 -13.04
N LEU A 406 27.77 -12.43 -13.55
CA LEU A 406 28.44 -11.32 -12.88
C LEU A 406 27.69 -9.99 -12.96
N SER A 407 26.97 -9.73 -14.05
CA SER A 407 26.38 -8.41 -14.34
C SER A 407 24.87 -8.31 -14.20
N THR A 408 24.13 -9.44 -14.24
CA THR A 408 22.67 -9.40 -14.15
C THR A 408 22.21 -8.83 -12.81
N THR A 409 21.09 -8.13 -12.79
CA THR A 409 20.39 -7.72 -11.54
C THR A 409 19.27 -8.70 -11.15
N SER A 410 18.92 -9.65 -12.03
CA SER A 410 17.86 -10.63 -11.80
C SER A 410 18.37 -11.83 -11.01
N PRO A 411 17.89 -12.07 -9.76
CA PRO A 411 18.30 -13.24 -8.98
C PRO A 411 17.94 -14.56 -9.68
N SER A 412 16.82 -14.55 -10.40
CA SER A 412 16.29 -15.72 -11.11
C SER A 412 17.14 -16.10 -12.32
N LEU A 413 17.70 -15.11 -13.02
CA LEU A 413 18.62 -15.34 -14.13
C LEU A 413 20.00 -15.78 -13.62
N ARG A 414 20.49 -15.15 -12.54
CA ARG A 414 21.74 -15.53 -11.87
C ARG A 414 21.72 -16.98 -11.37
N GLU A 415 20.62 -17.41 -10.77
CA GLU A 415 20.43 -18.79 -10.33
C GLU A 415 20.55 -19.77 -11.50
N GLN A 416 20.00 -19.43 -12.67
CA GLN A 416 20.06 -20.31 -13.83
C GLN A 416 21.48 -20.44 -14.38
N THR A 417 22.21 -19.33 -14.52
CA THR A 417 23.60 -19.38 -15.00
C THR A 417 24.49 -20.12 -14.00
N PHE A 418 24.29 -19.89 -12.70
CA PHE A 418 24.97 -20.62 -11.63
C PHE A 418 24.72 -22.13 -11.68
N LYS A 419 23.46 -22.57 -11.83
CA LYS A 419 23.12 -24.00 -11.95
C LYS A 419 23.83 -24.69 -13.11
N VAL A 420 24.00 -23.98 -14.23
CA VAL A 420 24.73 -24.52 -15.39
C VAL A 420 26.21 -24.74 -15.05
N PHE A 421 26.87 -23.79 -14.42
CA PHE A 421 28.28 -23.93 -14.04
C PHE A 421 28.51 -24.92 -12.90
N LYS A 422 27.56 -25.05 -11.97
CA LYS A 422 27.61 -26.00 -10.85
C LYS A 422 27.54 -27.47 -11.31
N GLY A 423 26.94 -27.74 -12.48
CA GLY A 423 26.64 -29.11 -12.94
C GLY A 423 27.83 -29.92 -13.48
N GLU A 424 28.92 -29.28 -13.91
CA GLU A 424 30.10 -29.96 -14.47
C GLU A 424 31.39 -29.54 -13.73
N ASP A 425 32.25 -30.50 -13.39
CA ASP A 425 33.43 -30.27 -12.53
C ASP A 425 34.44 -29.26 -13.08
N SER A 426 34.62 -29.20 -14.40
CA SER A 426 35.53 -28.25 -15.07
C SER A 426 35.09 -26.79 -14.85
N TYR A 427 33.78 -26.55 -14.92
CA TYR A 427 33.18 -25.24 -14.74
C TYR A 427 32.98 -24.87 -13.29
N ARG A 428 32.71 -25.86 -12.43
CA ARG A 428 32.60 -25.69 -10.99
C ARG A 428 33.83 -25.00 -10.42
N LYS A 429 35.03 -25.42 -10.82
CA LYS A 429 36.29 -24.77 -10.39
C LYS A 429 36.43 -23.33 -10.87
N LYS A 430 35.97 -23.02 -12.09
CA LYS A 430 35.99 -21.65 -12.62
C LYS A 430 35.10 -20.72 -11.80
N ILE A 431 33.88 -21.17 -11.46
CA ILE A 431 32.96 -20.35 -10.67
C ILE A 431 33.36 -20.26 -9.20
N GLU A 432 33.91 -21.33 -8.62
CA GLU A 432 34.49 -21.34 -7.28
C GLU A 432 35.57 -20.27 -7.14
N LYS A 433 36.54 -20.25 -8.06
CA LYS A 433 37.56 -19.20 -8.11
C LYS A 433 36.94 -17.81 -8.19
N LYS A 434 35.93 -17.64 -9.05
CA LYS A 434 35.29 -16.33 -9.24
C LYS A 434 34.52 -15.86 -8.00
N LEU A 435 33.92 -16.77 -7.25
CA LEU A 435 33.24 -16.49 -6.00
C LEU A 435 34.21 -16.09 -4.89
N LEU A 436 35.38 -16.74 -4.81
CA LEU A 436 36.46 -16.32 -3.91
C LEU A 436 36.98 -14.92 -4.27
N GLU A 437 37.19 -14.61 -5.56
CA GLU A 437 37.51 -13.25 -6.01
C GLU A 437 36.43 -12.23 -5.60
N CYS A 438 35.14 -12.64 -5.59
CA CYS A 438 34.05 -11.78 -5.12
C CYS A 438 34.09 -11.57 -3.60
N ALA A 439 34.57 -12.53 -2.82
CA ALA A 439 34.76 -12.36 -1.37
C ALA A 439 35.94 -11.42 -1.07
N GLU A 440 37.03 -11.51 -1.85
CA GLU A 440 38.17 -10.60 -1.74
C GLU A 440 37.81 -9.16 -2.15
N GLN A 441 36.96 -9.00 -3.17
CA GLN A 441 36.52 -7.69 -3.67
C GLN A 441 34.99 -7.59 -3.82
N PRO A 442 34.23 -7.54 -2.71
CA PRO A 442 32.75 -7.52 -2.74
C PRO A 442 32.18 -6.34 -3.54
N MET A 443 32.88 -5.20 -3.55
CA MET A 443 32.47 -4.00 -4.26
C MET A 443 32.56 -4.11 -5.78
N MET A 444 33.34 -5.07 -6.32
CA MET A 444 33.44 -5.29 -7.76
C MET A 444 32.18 -5.95 -8.32
N TYR A 445 31.58 -6.86 -7.55
CA TYR A 445 30.37 -7.60 -7.91
C TYR A 445 29.36 -7.65 -6.73
N PRO A 446 28.82 -6.50 -6.30
CA PRO A 446 28.06 -6.38 -5.05
C PRO A 446 26.79 -7.24 -5.03
N GLU A 447 26.12 -7.35 -6.18
CA GLU A 447 24.93 -8.18 -6.34
C GLU A 447 25.24 -9.68 -6.27
N VAL A 448 26.37 -10.11 -6.85
CA VAL A 448 26.81 -11.52 -6.80
C VAL A 448 27.24 -11.89 -5.40
N PHE A 449 28.05 -11.03 -4.77
CA PHE A 449 28.52 -11.23 -3.41
C PHE A 449 27.34 -11.37 -2.44
N THR A 450 26.41 -10.40 -2.46
CA THR A 450 25.21 -10.43 -1.61
C THR A 450 24.39 -11.69 -1.85
N TRP A 451 24.11 -12.02 -3.11
CA TRP A 451 23.31 -13.19 -3.46
C TRP A 451 23.97 -14.50 -3.01
N PHE A 452 25.29 -14.63 -3.22
CA PHE A 452 26.01 -15.85 -2.88
C PHE A 452 26.22 -16.00 -1.37
N PHE A 453 26.50 -14.91 -0.65
CA PHE A 453 26.63 -14.92 0.82
C PHE A 453 25.41 -15.53 1.51
N LEU A 454 24.20 -15.17 1.05
CA LEU A 454 22.95 -15.71 1.58
C LEU A 454 22.81 -17.22 1.34
N LYS A 455 23.25 -17.71 0.17
CA LYS A 455 23.26 -19.14 -0.16
C LYS A 455 24.27 -19.92 0.65
N LEU A 456 25.50 -19.40 0.76
CA LEU A 456 26.58 -19.99 1.55
C LEU A 456 26.15 -20.15 3.01
N GLY A 457 25.63 -19.07 3.62
CA GLY A 457 25.17 -19.12 5.01
C GLY A 457 23.93 -19.99 5.25
N SER A 458 23.20 -20.33 4.19
CA SER A 458 22.07 -21.28 4.24
C SER A 458 22.50 -22.71 3.87
N HIS A 459 23.78 -22.93 3.56
CA HIS A 459 24.35 -24.17 3.02
C HIS A 459 23.63 -24.69 1.76
N ASP A 460 23.15 -23.80 0.89
CA ASP A 460 22.46 -24.08 -0.39
C ASP A 460 23.31 -23.73 -1.64
N ASP A 461 24.57 -23.35 -1.46
CA ASP A 461 25.46 -23.05 -2.58
C ASP A 461 25.84 -24.33 -3.34
N GLY A 462 26.13 -25.41 -2.61
CA GLY A 462 26.60 -26.70 -3.13
C GLY A 462 27.85 -26.61 -4.00
N ILE A 463 28.70 -25.61 -3.75
CA ILE A 463 30.05 -25.43 -4.31
C ILE A 463 31.07 -25.76 -3.23
N PHE A 464 30.99 -25.11 -2.07
CA PHE A 464 31.87 -25.31 -0.93
C PHE A 464 31.32 -26.38 0.01
N ASP A 465 32.22 -27.06 0.72
CA ASP A 465 31.84 -28.02 1.76
C ASP A 465 31.36 -27.24 3.00
N PRO A 466 30.13 -27.46 3.50
CA PRO A 466 29.65 -26.83 4.75
C PRO A 466 30.52 -27.10 5.99
N LYS A 467 31.39 -28.11 5.93
CA LYS A 467 32.37 -28.41 6.99
C LYS A 467 33.61 -27.52 6.90
N ASP A 468 33.88 -26.92 5.75
CA ASP A 468 34.99 -25.99 5.56
C ASP A 468 34.60 -24.61 6.08
N LYS A 469 34.86 -24.41 7.38
CA LYS A 469 34.55 -23.17 8.07
C LYS A 469 35.45 -22.00 7.67
N GLU A 470 36.59 -22.24 7.02
CA GLU A 470 37.48 -21.16 6.62
C GLU A 470 36.87 -20.31 5.51
N VAL A 471 36.20 -20.94 4.54
CA VAL A 471 35.49 -20.23 3.48
C VAL A 471 34.31 -19.43 4.05
N GLU A 472 33.52 -20.03 4.94
CA GLU A 472 32.41 -19.33 5.61
C GLU A 472 32.90 -18.09 6.38
N ARG A 473 34.02 -18.23 7.10
CA ARG A 473 34.65 -17.15 7.85
C ARG A 473 35.17 -16.03 6.96
N LEU A 474 35.80 -16.36 5.83
CA LEU A 474 36.25 -15.40 4.82
C LEU A 474 35.06 -14.57 4.31
N PHE A 475 33.96 -15.23 3.95
CA PHE A 475 32.76 -14.56 3.46
C PHE A 475 32.07 -13.71 4.52
N LEU A 476 32.06 -14.14 5.79
CA LEU A 476 31.52 -13.36 6.90
C LEU A 476 32.31 -12.08 7.15
N GLU A 477 33.64 -12.16 7.13
CA GLU A 477 34.51 -11.00 7.27
C GLU A 477 34.29 -10.01 6.12
N ALA A 478 34.31 -10.52 4.88
CA ALA A 478 34.01 -9.75 3.68
C ALA A 478 32.62 -9.09 3.75
N ALA A 479 31.63 -9.77 4.35
CA ALA A 479 30.28 -9.26 4.50
C ALA A 479 30.22 -8.08 5.49
N MET A 480 30.96 -8.14 6.60
CA MET A 480 31.07 -7.02 7.54
C MET A 480 31.70 -5.80 6.87
N VAL A 481 32.82 -6.01 6.18
CA VAL A 481 33.50 -4.94 5.42
C VAL A 481 32.57 -4.36 4.36
N PHE A 482 31.88 -5.21 3.60
CA PHE A 482 30.93 -4.79 2.58
C PHE A 482 29.78 -3.97 3.17
N MET A 483 29.15 -4.45 4.25
CA MET A 483 28.05 -3.74 4.92
C MET A 483 28.46 -2.35 5.40
N TYR A 484 29.66 -2.22 5.97
CA TYR A 484 30.23 -0.93 6.36
C TYR A 484 30.36 0.03 5.16
N HIS A 485 30.94 -0.45 4.04
CA HIS A 485 31.17 0.39 2.86
C HIS A 485 29.86 0.80 2.17
N VAL A 486 28.87 -0.10 2.05
CA VAL A 486 27.62 0.22 1.34
C VAL A 486 26.63 1.02 2.17
N ALA A 487 26.81 1.14 3.49
CA ALA A 487 25.88 1.82 4.38
C ALA A 487 25.52 3.25 3.91
N SER A 488 26.49 3.95 3.31
CA SER A 488 26.37 5.34 2.85
C SER A 488 26.30 5.47 1.32
N THR A 489 26.12 4.37 0.58
CA THR A 489 26.05 4.38 -0.89
C THR A 489 24.63 4.07 -1.38
N PRO A 490 24.33 4.27 -2.69
CA PRO A 490 23.08 3.81 -3.27
C PRO A 490 22.82 2.30 -3.10
N GLN A 491 23.85 1.51 -2.81
CA GLN A 491 23.77 0.06 -2.62
C GLN A 491 23.46 -0.36 -1.18
N LYS A 492 23.13 0.57 -0.27
CA LYS A 492 22.81 0.29 1.15
C LYS A 492 21.78 -0.81 1.38
N GLU A 493 20.85 -1.01 0.45
CA GLU A 493 19.83 -2.06 0.52
C GLU A 493 20.43 -3.48 0.41
N LEU A 494 21.57 -3.64 -0.28
CA LEU A 494 22.30 -4.92 -0.31
C LEU A 494 22.91 -5.24 1.06
N GLY A 495 23.50 -4.24 1.72
CA GLY A 495 23.99 -4.39 3.09
C GLY A 495 22.88 -4.73 4.07
N LYS A 496 21.70 -4.10 3.94
CA LYS A 496 20.52 -4.45 4.76
C LYS A 496 20.04 -5.88 4.54
N LYS A 497 20.11 -6.42 3.31
CA LYS A 497 19.75 -7.83 3.05
C LYS A 497 20.66 -8.79 3.81
N ILE A 498 21.98 -8.52 3.81
CA ILE A 498 22.97 -9.30 4.57
C ILE A 498 22.69 -9.19 6.07
N TYR A 499 22.52 -7.97 6.59
CA TYR A 499 22.18 -7.74 7.99
C TYR A 499 20.92 -8.52 8.41
N ASN A 500 19.82 -8.39 7.67
CA ASN A 500 18.56 -9.07 7.97
C ASN A 500 18.72 -10.59 8.00
N PHE A 501 19.52 -11.14 7.09
CA PHE A 501 19.85 -12.56 7.09
C PHE A 501 20.67 -12.97 8.31
N LEU A 502 21.70 -12.19 8.66
CA LEU A 502 22.59 -12.45 9.77
C LEU A 502 21.88 -12.45 11.13
N VAL A 503 20.90 -11.55 11.34
CA VAL A 503 20.13 -11.48 12.60
C VAL A 503 18.93 -12.43 12.63
N SER A 504 18.52 -12.97 11.47
CA SER A 504 17.39 -13.89 11.37
C SER A 504 17.60 -15.17 12.18
N GLN A 505 16.50 -15.83 12.56
CA GLN A 505 16.51 -17.10 13.30
C GLN A 505 17.41 -17.07 14.54
N ARG A 506 17.43 -15.93 15.26
CA ARG A 506 18.31 -15.70 16.43
C ARG A 506 19.78 -15.89 16.06
N TYR A 507 20.26 -15.20 15.03
CA TYR A 507 21.67 -15.20 14.64
C TYR A 507 22.23 -16.57 14.24
N LEU A 508 21.39 -17.45 13.66
CA LEU A 508 21.79 -18.81 13.33
C LEU A 508 22.97 -18.86 12.36
N ALA A 509 22.94 -18.04 11.30
CA ALA A 509 24.00 -17.98 10.31
C ALA A 509 25.35 -17.62 10.94
N ILE A 510 25.39 -16.56 11.76
CA ILE A 510 26.62 -16.15 12.46
C ILE A 510 27.12 -17.27 13.36
N ARG A 511 26.25 -17.86 14.20
CA ARG A 511 26.61 -18.95 15.12
C ARG A 511 27.32 -20.10 14.39
N ASN A 512 26.80 -20.49 13.23
CA ASN A 512 27.37 -21.57 12.44
C ASN A 512 28.72 -21.17 11.81
N MET A 513 28.87 -19.94 11.33
CA MET A 513 30.10 -19.47 10.66
C MET A 513 31.27 -19.27 11.64
N ILE A 514 30.98 -18.81 12.87
CA ILE A 514 32.02 -18.56 13.89
C ILE A 514 32.37 -19.80 14.72
N GLU A 515 31.70 -20.94 14.51
CA GLU A 515 31.97 -22.17 15.25
C GLU A 515 33.44 -22.61 15.11
N GLY A 516 34.10 -22.85 16.25
CA GLY A 516 35.51 -23.24 16.29
C GLY A 516 36.48 -22.17 15.78
N ALA A 517 36.05 -20.90 15.66
CA ALA A 517 36.91 -19.82 15.20
C ALA A 517 38.01 -19.47 16.21
N SER A 518 39.15 -18.98 15.70
CA SER A 518 40.27 -18.55 16.53
C SER A 518 39.94 -17.26 17.30
N LEU A 519 40.64 -17.05 18.42
CA LEU A 519 40.48 -15.84 19.24
C LEU A 519 40.77 -14.56 18.44
N SER A 520 41.76 -14.58 17.54
CA SER A 520 42.09 -13.42 16.69
C SER A 520 40.95 -13.08 15.74
N TYR A 521 40.39 -14.09 15.08
CA TYR A 521 39.28 -13.92 14.15
C TYR A 521 38.03 -13.37 14.85
N LEU A 522 37.66 -13.93 16.02
CA LEU A 522 36.51 -13.45 16.78
C LEU A 522 36.65 -11.98 17.19
N LYS A 523 37.86 -11.56 17.64
CA LYS A 523 38.13 -10.15 17.97
C LYS A 523 37.96 -9.24 16.75
N GLU A 524 38.40 -9.69 15.58
CA GLU A 524 38.27 -8.96 14.33
C GLU A 524 36.82 -8.81 13.89
N ILE A 525 36.03 -9.90 13.90
CA ILE A 525 34.61 -9.85 13.58
C ILE A 525 33.84 -8.94 14.54
N LEU A 526 34.12 -8.99 15.85
CA LEU A 526 33.51 -8.08 16.81
C LEU A 526 33.85 -6.62 16.49
N LEU A 527 35.11 -6.31 16.23
CA LEU A 527 35.53 -4.97 15.84
C LEU A 527 34.84 -4.49 14.56
N LEU A 528 34.80 -5.32 13.51
CA LEU A 528 34.12 -4.99 12.25
C LEU A 528 32.61 -4.78 12.45
N SER A 529 31.99 -5.57 13.33
CA SER A 529 30.57 -5.43 13.67
C SER A 529 30.28 -4.05 14.26
N THR A 530 31.15 -3.51 15.12
CA THR A 530 30.96 -2.15 15.69
C THR A 530 31.00 -1.03 14.64
N LYS A 531 31.62 -1.27 13.48
CA LYS A 531 31.65 -0.30 12.37
C LYS A 531 30.38 -0.33 11.53
N CYS A 532 29.63 -1.43 11.55
CA CYS A 532 28.43 -1.58 10.74
C CYS A 532 27.25 -0.86 11.40
N SER A 533 26.81 0.26 10.82
CA SER A 533 25.70 1.07 11.34
C SER A 533 24.35 0.36 11.35
N GLN A 534 24.25 -0.79 10.67
CA GLN A 534 23.05 -1.63 10.64
C GLN A 534 22.83 -2.39 11.96
N PHE A 535 23.88 -2.70 12.72
CA PHE A 535 23.76 -3.37 14.02
C PHE A 535 23.42 -2.38 15.12
N SER A 536 22.40 -2.73 15.91
CA SER A 536 22.06 -2.02 17.14
C SER A 536 23.01 -2.38 18.29
N SER A 537 22.99 -1.61 19.37
CA SER A 537 23.74 -1.94 20.60
C SER A 537 23.34 -3.31 21.17
N SER A 538 22.05 -3.66 21.08
CA SER A 538 21.55 -4.99 21.45
C SER A 538 22.20 -6.08 20.60
N ASP A 539 22.32 -5.86 19.28
CA ASP A 539 22.90 -6.85 18.39
C ASP A 539 24.38 -7.05 18.70
N LEU A 540 25.13 -5.96 18.91
CA LEU A 540 26.54 -6.02 19.31
C LEU A 540 26.74 -6.80 20.62
N SER A 541 25.85 -6.61 21.61
CA SER A 541 25.87 -7.39 22.85
C SER A 541 25.62 -8.88 22.61
N VAL A 542 24.72 -9.22 21.68
CA VAL A 542 24.47 -10.62 21.30
C VAL A 542 25.69 -11.20 20.59
N LEU A 543 26.30 -10.49 19.64
CA LEU A 543 27.51 -10.94 18.93
C LEU A 543 28.67 -11.19 19.90
N GLN A 544 28.87 -10.30 20.88
CA GLN A 544 29.84 -10.47 21.96
C GLN A 544 29.56 -11.77 22.74
N SER A 545 28.31 -11.98 23.15
CA SER A 545 27.91 -13.18 23.89
C SER A 545 28.13 -14.46 23.07
N LEU A 546 27.85 -14.44 21.76
CA LEU A 546 28.08 -15.57 20.87
C LEU A 546 29.58 -15.88 20.73
N ALA A 547 30.42 -14.86 20.57
CA ALA A 547 31.86 -15.02 20.50
C ALA A 547 32.45 -15.58 21.80
N GLU A 548 31.96 -15.13 22.96
CA GLU A 548 32.36 -15.65 24.28
C GLU A 548 31.97 -17.11 24.49
N VAL A 549 30.85 -17.57 23.92
CA VAL A 549 30.46 -18.98 23.94
C VAL A 549 31.44 -19.83 23.12
N VAL A 550 31.92 -19.32 21.99
CA VAL A 550 32.91 -20.02 21.16
C VAL A 550 34.30 -20.01 21.81
N HIS A 551 34.72 -18.87 22.38
CA HIS A 551 36.04 -18.73 23.00
C HIS A 551 35.95 -18.03 24.36
N PRO A 552 35.85 -18.78 25.48
CA PRO A 552 35.64 -18.23 26.82
C PRO A 552 36.69 -17.21 27.29
N ASP A 553 37.91 -17.25 26.77
CA ASP A 553 38.96 -16.27 27.11
C ASP A 553 38.64 -14.84 26.67
N LEU A 554 37.64 -14.63 25.79
CA LEU A 554 37.11 -13.29 25.50
C LEU A 554 36.46 -12.64 26.72
N LYS A 555 36.06 -13.42 27.73
CA LYS A 555 35.54 -12.89 29.01
C LYS A 555 36.62 -12.22 29.87
N LYS A 556 37.90 -12.34 29.55
CA LYS A 556 39.00 -11.76 30.33
C LYS A 556 39.55 -10.50 29.64
N ASN A 557 39.44 -9.37 30.36
CA ASN A 557 39.92 -8.02 30.04
C ASN A 557 38.99 -7.12 29.21
N THR A 558 37.68 -7.17 29.44
CA THR A 558 36.87 -5.97 29.24
C THR A 558 37.05 -5.09 30.48
N VAL A 559 38.03 -4.18 30.40
CA VAL A 559 37.82 -2.85 31.00
C VAL A 559 36.48 -2.41 30.43
N SER A 560 35.49 -2.28 31.30
CA SER A 560 34.20 -1.70 30.95
C SER A 560 34.48 -0.42 30.18
N VAL A 561 34.25 -0.43 28.87
CA VAL A 561 33.81 0.78 28.21
C VAL A 561 32.49 1.05 28.88
N GLU A 562 32.53 1.86 29.94
CA GLU A 562 31.34 2.46 30.50
C GLU A 562 30.60 3.07 29.30
N GLU A 563 29.48 2.46 28.94
CA GLU A 563 28.40 3.21 28.32
C GLU A 563 28.31 4.52 29.11
N ASP A 564 28.36 5.69 28.46
CA ASP A 564 28.18 7.00 29.12
C ASP A 564 26.75 7.02 29.70
N ILE A 565 26.56 6.39 30.86
CA ILE A 565 25.28 6.20 31.55
C ILE A 565 24.82 7.58 31.98
N LEU A 566 23.65 7.98 31.48
CA LEU A 566 23.06 9.27 31.83
C LEU A 566 22.20 9.10 33.09
N TRP A 567 22.81 9.32 34.25
CA TRP A 567 22.09 9.35 35.51
C TRP A 567 21.12 10.52 35.58
N THR A 568 19.87 10.29 35.99
CA THR A 568 18.85 11.35 36.08
C THR A 568 17.87 11.09 37.22
N THR A 569 17.21 12.12 37.74
CA THR A 569 16.09 11.95 38.67
C THR A 569 14.85 11.36 37.98
N PRO A 570 13.92 10.71 38.72
CA PRO A 570 12.65 10.22 38.16
C PRO A 570 11.81 11.32 37.50
N GLU A 571 11.83 12.53 38.06
CA GLU A 571 11.06 13.68 37.59
C GLU A 571 11.56 14.16 36.22
N SER A 572 12.88 14.36 36.09
CA SER A 572 13.50 14.76 34.82
C SER A 572 13.41 13.66 33.76
N PHE A 573 13.51 12.39 34.15
CA PHE A 573 13.29 11.27 33.23
C PHE A 573 11.88 11.29 32.65
N THR A 574 10.85 11.43 33.50
CA THR A 574 9.46 11.55 33.04
C THR A 574 9.26 12.79 32.17
N LYS A 575 9.86 13.93 32.53
CA LYS A 575 9.81 15.16 31.72
C LYS A 575 10.40 14.96 30.31
N MET A 576 11.57 14.33 30.21
CA MET A 576 12.23 14.06 28.92
C MET A 576 11.51 12.99 28.10
N LYS A 577 10.94 11.97 28.75
CA LYS A 577 10.09 10.97 28.10
C LYS A 577 8.80 11.59 27.54
N ASN A 578 8.15 12.47 28.30
CA ASN A 578 6.97 13.19 27.84
C ASN A 578 7.30 14.15 26.69
N LYS A 579 8.47 14.81 26.76
CA LYS A 579 8.97 15.63 25.64
C LYS A 579 9.18 14.80 24.39
N LEU A 580 9.80 13.62 24.49
CA LEU A 580 9.97 12.69 23.37
C LEU A 580 8.63 12.23 22.79
N GLN A 581 7.66 11.90 23.64
CA GLN A 581 6.30 11.53 23.19
C GLN A 581 5.58 12.69 22.50
N SER A 582 5.73 13.91 22.99
CA SER A 582 5.17 15.11 22.34
C SER A 582 5.79 15.36 20.97
N LEU A 583 7.12 15.22 20.85
CA LEU A 583 7.85 15.38 19.59
C LEU A 583 7.41 14.32 18.56
N VAL A 584 7.38 13.03 18.95
CA VAL A 584 7.00 11.92 18.07
C VAL A 584 5.51 11.93 17.70
N GLY A 585 4.65 12.31 18.65
CA GLY A 585 3.21 12.31 18.46
C GLY A 585 2.71 13.64 17.90
N LYS A 586 2.61 14.65 18.76
CA LYS A 586 1.94 15.91 18.45
C LYS A 586 2.68 16.70 17.37
N GLU A 587 3.97 16.98 17.58
CA GLU A 587 4.71 17.91 16.71
C GLU A 587 5.06 17.31 15.34
N MET A 588 5.35 16.01 15.28
CA MET A 588 5.56 15.31 14.00
C MET A 588 4.28 15.18 13.18
N VAL A 589 3.11 15.00 13.81
CA VAL A 589 1.81 14.98 13.11
C VAL A 589 1.43 16.38 12.65
N GLU A 590 1.67 17.41 13.45
CA GLU A 590 1.47 18.81 13.05
C GLU A 590 2.37 19.19 11.87
N ASN A 591 3.66 18.83 11.89
CA ASN A 591 4.57 19.07 10.77
C ASN A 591 4.19 18.29 9.50
N ALA A 592 3.63 17.08 9.64
CA ALA A 592 3.12 16.33 8.49
C ALA A 592 1.94 17.05 7.81
N LYS A 593 1.04 17.65 8.60
CA LYS A 593 -0.06 18.48 8.09
C LYS A 593 0.47 19.76 7.44
N GLU A 594 1.43 20.45 8.06
CA GLU A 594 2.07 21.63 7.46
C GLU A 594 2.69 21.34 6.08
N ILE A 595 3.30 20.16 5.90
CA ILE A 595 3.86 19.71 4.61
C ILE A 595 2.74 19.41 3.59
N GLU A 596 1.62 18.84 4.03
CA GLU A 596 0.46 18.52 3.18
C GLU A 596 -0.26 19.79 2.71
N ASP A 597 -0.49 20.73 3.62
CA ASP A 597 -1.09 22.04 3.35
C ASP A 597 -0.19 22.86 2.40
N ALA A 598 1.12 22.90 2.67
CA ALA A 598 2.08 23.57 1.78
C ALA A 598 2.18 22.92 0.39
N ARG A 599 1.90 21.60 0.28
CA ARG A 599 1.86 20.89 -1.00
C ARG A 599 0.58 21.18 -1.81
N ALA A 600 -0.52 21.55 -1.14
CA ALA A 600 -1.78 21.93 -1.80
C ALA A 600 -1.72 23.33 -2.45
N LEU A 601 -0.75 24.16 -2.07
CA LEU A 601 -0.61 25.56 -2.53
C LEU A 601 0.11 25.72 -3.89
N GLY A 602 0.38 24.64 -4.63
CA GLY A 602 0.89 24.70 -6.00
C GLY A 602 2.41 24.51 -6.14
N ASP A 603 3.07 25.24 -7.04
CA ASP A 603 4.39 24.90 -7.59
C ASP A 603 5.50 24.78 -6.51
N LEU A 604 5.96 23.55 -6.31
CA LEU A 604 6.79 23.12 -5.18
C LEU A 604 8.23 23.63 -5.22
N ARG A 605 8.69 24.17 -6.37
CA ARG A 605 10.08 24.62 -6.54
C ARG A 605 10.35 25.98 -5.89
N GLU A 606 9.34 26.85 -5.80
CA GLU A 606 9.46 28.20 -5.24
C GLU A 606 8.79 28.36 -3.87
N ASN A 607 8.01 27.38 -3.42
CA ASN A 607 7.28 27.46 -2.16
C ASN A 607 8.26 27.43 -0.94
N SER A 608 8.40 28.59 -0.29
CA SER A 608 9.23 28.79 0.91
C SER A 608 8.68 28.08 2.15
N GLU A 609 7.36 27.96 2.26
CA GLU A 609 6.67 27.27 3.36
C GLU A 609 6.95 25.77 3.31
N TYR A 610 6.97 25.18 2.11
CA TYR A 610 7.35 23.78 1.91
C TYR A 610 8.81 23.49 2.29
N LYS A 611 9.74 24.39 1.95
CA LYS A 611 11.16 24.26 2.32
C LYS A 611 11.35 24.39 3.84
N PHE A 612 10.68 25.36 4.46
CA PHE A 612 10.71 25.54 5.91
C PHE A 612 10.11 24.34 6.66
N ALA A 613 9.01 23.77 6.15
CA ALA A 613 8.39 22.58 6.73
C ALA A 613 9.29 21.33 6.65
N LEU A 614 10.07 21.19 5.58
CA LEU A 614 11.08 20.13 5.44
C LEU A 614 12.29 20.33 6.35
N GLU A 615 12.78 21.55 6.51
CA GLU A 615 13.85 21.86 7.48
C GLU A 615 13.40 21.60 8.91
N LYS A 616 12.16 22.00 9.25
CA LYS A 616 11.52 21.69 10.53
C LYS A 616 11.43 20.17 10.75
N ARG A 617 11.07 19.40 9.72
CA ARG A 617 11.06 17.93 9.77
C ARG A 617 12.44 17.35 10.09
N ALA A 618 13.48 17.82 9.42
CA ALA A 618 14.85 17.36 9.65
C ALA A 618 15.32 17.68 11.07
N ARG A 619 15.00 18.88 11.58
CA ARG A 619 15.32 19.29 12.96
C ARG A 619 14.60 18.40 13.98
N LEU A 620 13.29 18.19 13.81
CA LEU A 620 12.49 17.34 14.70
C LEU A 620 13.01 15.88 14.71
N GLN A 621 13.39 15.34 13.55
CA GLN A 621 13.95 13.99 13.46
C GLN A 621 15.29 13.85 14.19
N GLU A 622 16.16 14.85 14.08
CA GLU A 622 17.44 14.84 14.81
C GLU A 622 17.24 15.01 16.32
N GLU A 623 16.34 15.91 16.75
CA GLU A 623 15.98 16.06 18.16
C GLU A 623 15.39 14.77 18.74
N ILE A 624 14.50 14.09 18.00
CA ILE A 624 13.95 12.79 18.39
C ILE A 624 15.07 11.73 18.49
N ARG A 625 16.00 11.70 17.52
CA ARG A 625 17.11 10.73 17.52
C ARG A 625 17.99 10.91 18.75
N VAL A 626 18.46 12.13 19.00
CA VAL A 626 19.33 12.46 20.15
C VAL A 626 18.61 12.17 21.46
N LEU A 627 17.37 12.66 21.63
CA LEU A 627 16.62 12.47 22.87
C LEU A 627 16.26 10.99 23.12
N SER A 628 15.96 10.23 22.06
CA SER A 628 15.73 8.78 22.15
C SER A 628 16.99 8.03 22.59
N GLU A 629 18.15 8.37 22.03
CA GLU A 629 19.45 7.82 22.43
C GLU A 629 19.81 8.17 23.87
N GLU A 630 19.50 9.38 24.32
CA GLU A 630 19.70 9.81 25.71
C GLU A 630 18.74 9.10 26.68
N VAL A 631 17.44 8.99 26.35
CA VAL A 631 16.44 8.26 27.17
C VAL A 631 16.79 6.78 27.30
N ASN A 632 17.32 6.16 26.23
CA ASN A 632 17.70 4.74 26.26
C ASN A 632 18.92 4.47 27.16
N ARG A 633 19.88 5.40 27.19
CA ARG A 633 21.06 5.35 28.06
C ARG A 633 20.79 5.87 29.47
N ALA A 634 19.64 6.51 29.70
CA ALA A 634 19.34 7.09 30.98
C ALA A 634 19.05 6.03 32.05
N ARG A 635 19.52 6.29 33.26
CA ARG A 635 19.28 5.47 34.45
C ARG A 635 18.73 6.35 35.57
N ILE A 636 17.64 5.91 36.16
CA ILE A 636 16.96 6.64 37.23
C ILE A 636 17.76 6.47 38.53
N LEU A 637 18.10 7.58 39.16
CA LEU A 637 18.74 7.62 40.46
C LEU A 637 17.74 7.17 41.55
N THR A 638 18.14 6.16 42.33
CA THR A 638 17.40 5.64 43.48
C THR A 638 18.25 5.72 44.75
N LYS A 639 17.64 5.63 45.93
CA LYS A 639 18.35 5.81 47.21
C LYS A 639 19.46 4.77 47.43
N ASP A 640 19.26 3.57 46.91
CA ASP A 640 20.15 2.41 47.04
C ASP A 640 21.40 2.48 46.16
N VAL A 641 21.44 3.34 45.15
CA VAL A 641 22.59 3.49 44.24
C VAL A 641 23.47 4.70 44.54
N VAL A 642 23.12 5.50 45.57
CA VAL A 642 23.91 6.66 46.00
C VAL A 642 24.74 6.31 47.22
N PHE A 643 26.05 6.24 47.02
CA PHE A 643 27.03 6.06 48.08
C PHE A 643 27.56 7.43 48.54
N THR A 644 27.69 7.63 49.86
CA THR A 644 28.13 8.91 50.46
C THR A 644 29.55 8.85 51.02
N ASP A 645 30.29 7.77 50.75
CA ASP A 645 31.69 7.60 51.13
C ASP A 645 32.62 8.49 50.29
N LYS A 646 32.27 8.69 49.01
CA LYS A 646 32.92 9.60 48.07
C LYS A 646 31.89 10.45 47.35
N VAL A 647 32.34 11.57 46.79
CA VAL A 647 31.48 12.40 45.95
C VAL A 647 31.19 11.68 44.64
N GLY A 648 29.91 11.35 44.43
CA GLY A 648 29.39 10.78 43.20
C GLY A 648 28.08 11.44 42.75
N VAL A 649 27.47 10.89 41.71
CA VAL A 649 26.16 11.34 41.25
C VAL A 649 25.07 11.06 42.30
N GLY A 650 24.16 12.00 42.51
CA GLY A 650 23.13 11.91 43.55
C GLY A 650 23.58 12.37 44.95
N CYS A 651 24.78 12.95 45.07
CA CYS A 651 25.30 13.51 46.33
C CYS A 651 25.04 15.01 46.46
N LYS A 652 24.80 15.46 47.70
CA LYS A 652 24.93 16.84 48.17
C LYS A 652 26.30 17.02 48.82
N VAL A 653 27.06 18.00 48.37
CA VAL A 653 28.44 18.26 48.81
C VAL A 653 28.54 19.66 49.37
N SER A 654 28.90 19.78 50.65
CA SER A 654 29.13 21.07 51.31
C SER A 654 30.60 21.44 51.26
N LEU A 655 30.92 22.54 50.59
CA LEU A 655 32.26 23.12 50.49
C LEU A 655 32.42 24.26 51.49
N GLU A 656 33.54 24.24 52.21
CA GLU A 656 33.97 25.32 53.11
C GLU A 656 35.11 26.10 52.45
N ASP A 657 34.99 27.43 52.43
CA ASP A 657 36.07 28.32 51.97
C ASP A 657 37.04 28.69 53.11
N GLU A 658 38.14 29.38 52.78
CA GLU A 658 39.16 29.79 53.77
C GLU A 658 38.63 30.78 54.83
N LYS A 659 37.43 31.36 54.63
CA LYS A 659 36.76 32.27 55.56
C LYS A 659 35.71 31.57 56.43
N GLY A 660 35.56 30.25 56.30
CA GLY A 660 34.58 29.44 57.02
C GLY A 660 33.16 29.54 56.46
N SER A 661 32.97 30.08 55.25
CA SER A 661 31.66 30.14 54.60
C SER A 661 31.34 28.80 53.92
N LEU A 662 30.16 28.26 54.19
CA LEU A 662 29.69 26.99 53.65
C LEU A 662 28.76 27.20 52.45
N ILE A 663 29.01 26.48 51.36
CA ILE A 663 28.16 26.43 50.17
C ILE A 663 27.88 24.97 49.83
N THR A 664 26.62 24.61 49.63
CA THR A 664 26.23 23.22 49.33
C THR A 664 25.77 23.10 47.89
N TYR A 665 26.33 22.12 47.17
CA TYR A 665 25.98 21.81 45.79
C TYR A 665 25.39 20.39 45.68
N SER A 666 24.39 20.21 44.84
CA SER A 666 23.89 18.87 44.47
C SER A 666 24.52 18.45 43.15
N ILE A 667 25.05 17.24 43.05
CA ILE A 667 25.68 16.73 41.82
C ILE A 667 24.73 15.74 41.15
N LEU A 668 24.16 16.14 40.02
CA LEU A 668 23.19 15.35 39.26
C LEU A 668 23.58 15.24 37.78
N GLY A 669 22.78 14.52 37.01
CA GLY A 669 22.94 14.41 35.57
C GLY A 669 22.76 15.72 34.81
N PRO A 670 23.10 15.73 33.51
CA PRO A 670 22.95 16.91 32.66
C PRO A 670 21.50 17.39 32.54
N TRP A 671 20.50 16.51 32.64
CA TRP A 671 19.08 16.87 32.56
C TRP A 671 18.54 17.55 33.81
N ASP A 672 19.19 17.33 34.95
CA ASP A 672 18.78 17.86 36.27
C ASP A 672 19.57 19.10 36.68
N ALA A 673 20.55 19.52 35.87
CA ALA A 673 21.45 20.60 36.22
C ALA A 673 20.72 21.95 36.25
N ASP A 674 20.85 22.65 37.37
CA ASP A 674 20.25 23.96 37.62
C ASP A 674 21.21 24.79 38.49
N PRO A 675 22.14 25.55 37.86
CA PRO A 675 23.15 26.33 38.57
C PRO A 675 22.57 27.39 39.51
N ASP A 676 21.40 27.95 39.19
CA ASP A 676 20.75 28.99 39.99
C ASP A 676 20.25 28.42 41.34
N ASN A 677 19.94 27.12 41.37
CA ASN A 677 19.56 26.37 42.57
C ASN A 677 20.71 25.51 43.14
N TYR A 678 21.96 25.81 42.79
CA TYR A 678 23.16 25.08 43.24
C TYR A 678 23.18 23.59 42.85
N ILE A 679 22.52 23.22 41.74
CA ILE A 679 22.55 21.86 41.20
C ILE A 679 23.54 21.82 40.02
N LEU A 680 24.65 21.13 40.21
CA LEU A 680 25.72 21.00 39.23
C LEU A 680 25.53 19.73 38.39
N SER A 681 25.69 19.87 37.08
CA SER A 681 25.89 18.70 36.21
C SER A 681 27.19 18.00 36.60
N LEU A 682 27.18 16.67 36.58
CA LEU A 682 28.37 15.83 36.67
C LEU A 682 29.45 16.28 35.68
N LYS A 683 29.09 16.78 34.49
CA LYS A 683 30.04 17.26 33.46
C LYS A 683 30.60 18.65 33.74
N SER A 684 30.18 19.33 34.81
CA SER A 684 30.69 20.67 35.15
C SER A 684 32.11 20.59 35.73
N LYS A 685 32.96 21.57 35.42
CA LYS A 685 34.36 21.62 35.86
C LYS A 685 34.50 21.51 37.39
N LEU A 686 33.58 22.16 38.13
CA LEU A 686 33.59 22.15 39.59
C LEU A 686 33.15 20.78 40.16
N ALA A 687 32.17 20.11 39.54
CA ALA A 687 31.76 18.76 39.95
C ALA A 687 32.84 17.71 39.63
N GLN A 688 33.50 17.81 38.47
CA GLN A 688 34.63 16.95 38.09
C GLN A 688 35.80 17.07 39.07
N GLU A 689 36.08 18.28 39.56
CA GLU A 689 37.07 18.50 40.62
C GLU A 689 36.65 17.94 41.98
N MET A 690 35.37 17.65 42.21
CA MET A 690 34.91 17.03 43.46
C MET A 690 34.81 15.50 43.36
N LEU A 691 34.63 14.96 42.16
CA LEU A 691 34.36 13.55 41.92
C LEU A 691 35.40 12.64 42.58
N ASP A 692 34.94 11.53 43.17
CA ASP A 692 35.74 10.52 43.89
C ASP A 692 36.52 11.01 45.13
N LYS A 693 36.37 12.29 45.52
CA LYS A 693 36.97 12.82 46.74
C LYS A 693 36.08 12.52 47.95
N SER A 694 36.71 12.33 49.11
CA SER A 694 36.03 12.07 50.39
C SER A 694 36.00 13.32 51.28
N VAL A 695 35.22 13.25 52.37
CA VAL A 695 35.16 14.31 53.38
C VAL A 695 36.57 14.64 53.91
N GLY A 696 36.90 15.92 53.95
CA GLY A 696 38.21 16.44 54.36
C GLY A 696 39.17 16.76 53.22
N ALA A 697 38.90 16.29 52.00
CA ALA A 697 39.73 16.59 50.83
C ALA A 697 39.66 18.08 50.45
N SER A 698 40.80 18.64 50.03
CA SER A 698 40.89 20.01 49.51
C SER A 698 40.87 20.02 47.98
N LEU A 699 40.22 21.02 47.38
CA LEU A 699 40.20 21.26 45.95
C LEU A 699 40.39 22.74 45.65
N GLN A 700 40.87 23.06 44.45
CA GLN A 700 41.11 24.43 44.03
C GLN A 700 40.27 24.73 42.79
N PHE A 701 39.45 25.77 42.84
CA PHE A 701 38.62 26.18 41.71
C PHE A 701 38.60 27.70 41.60
N GLN A 702 38.87 28.20 40.39
CA GLN A 702 39.00 29.65 40.11
C GLN A 702 39.92 30.40 41.09
N GLY A 703 41.06 29.78 41.44
CA GLY A 703 42.08 30.37 42.31
C GLY A 703 41.77 30.36 43.80
N LYS A 704 40.58 29.89 44.22
CA LYS A 704 40.20 29.73 45.63
C LYS A 704 40.31 28.28 46.07
N LYS A 705 40.71 28.06 47.33
CA LYS A 705 40.80 26.73 47.94
C LYS A 705 39.52 26.44 48.72
N TYR A 706 38.96 25.25 48.50
CA TYR A 706 37.79 24.75 49.19
C TYR A 706 38.11 23.42 49.86
N LYS A 707 37.43 23.12 50.96
CA LYS A 707 37.50 21.84 51.65
C LYS A 707 36.12 21.18 51.67
N ILE A 708 36.04 19.89 51.36
CA ILE A 708 34.80 19.12 51.46
C ILE A 708 34.52 18.88 52.95
N SER A 709 33.48 19.54 53.48
CA SER A 709 33.09 19.46 54.89
C SER A 709 32.08 18.32 55.14
N ARG A 710 31.19 18.05 54.17
CA ARG A 710 30.14 17.05 54.29
C ARG A 710 29.73 16.49 52.92
N ILE A 711 29.41 15.19 52.88
CA ILE A 711 28.79 14.50 51.75
C ILE A 711 27.52 13.84 52.28
N GLN A 712 26.39 14.06 51.62
CA GLN A 712 25.08 13.48 51.96
C GLN A 712 24.37 13.01 50.69
N SER A 713 23.37 12.15 50.84
CA SER A 713 22.47 11.84 49.74
C SER A 713 21.55 13.03 49.44
N ILE A 714 21.13 13.21 48.19
CA ILE A 714 20.12 14.23 47.84
C ILE A 714 18.77 14.02 48.56
N TRP A 715 18.49 12.78 49.01
CA TRP A 715 17.28 12.43 49.75
C TRP A 715 17.43 12.48 51.28
N ASP A 716 18.62 12.80 51.78
CA ASP A 716 18.82 13.05 53.21
C ASP A 716 18.31 14.47 53.53
N ALA A 717 17.50 14.57 54.59
CA ALA A 717 16.93 15.83 55.08
C ALA A 717 17.95 16.69 55.84
#